data_AF-A0A5M5BU49-F1
#
_entry.id   AF-A0A5M5BU49-F1
#
_cell.length_a   1.000
_cell.length_b   1.000
_cell.length_c   1.000
_cell.angle_alpha   90.00
_cell.angle_beta   90.00
_cell.angle_gamma   90.00
#
_symmetry.space_group_name_H-M   'P 1'
#
loop_
_entity.id
_entity.type
_entity.pdbx_description
1 polymer ?
#
loop_
_entity_poly.entity_id
_entity_poly.type
_entity_poly.pdbx_seq_one_letter_code
_entity_poly.pdbx_strand_id
1 'polypeptide(L)'
;MATQEYIDDLIIVIETAEDAESVTNQMVAAVLGFLNEHLKLVSQGKEVEAEETARIAADAALQKAIDAVSLRIDRLVGNNASQAIDNFNEILNFLNGLKDSDSLAALLADINARIGSEDGSESEDGSLWGKLKSLSQDITSCSDDISTLQIDRDKMKQGLQETDGRLSSTFTNVNNLLNAGTVYSDLSGVFATLKTAGKINNVRKNGVILSFLTADGWVTKQFRGNPDTDFENVEKWEDFGSGGSAGGNTYNVTGNIPLAEGFYTLASAIAAVPEKQRGRGRVITFETSLGKWETWQFTGTDPAVWDQEASWEEFGGKGTVKSVTVNGEKQTPDAAGNVNVNVDILEVDETLSLDSTNPVENKVVTARFNEVDASTLFNVNAEVSEDETSVRLSFQNKSGAEITAVDIPAGSGGGSGETVATKIALNAAVDNAIIKEGGNARLTYTYDHQYTTGDEKGESTGQKADITVTIRRGTTTMYSQTVSDVSKGSYELDLSSYLLVGNTDIYVVATTTDPTTGKKQTRQAFTSVKVVSLSLTSSYNLAGAIATGGYTLADTINIPYAVNGAGTKVVTLYLNGQQQNAHTITRSGTTNGSFSLSPSSLVTGRNTVQMVAEMEASADLVLKSESIYIDILKSGGSAPFIGTMISFPDGRIFTEDHLVPRLEAGQYEQVKFNFVAYDPAATPAKVDVYRDGVKTQSVSVARTTQTYTNRFTEQGEINMKFKTGATEYPFYIDVTESGIDLQETTAGLVLKLSAAGRSNSESDPGAWDYGDIHT
;
A
#
# COMPACT_ATOMS: atom_id res chain seq x y z
N MET A 1 32.89 2.39 8.03
CA MET A 1 32.32 3.59 7.41
C MET A 1 31.89 4.52 8.54
N ALA A 2 32.20 5.80 8.42
CA ALA A 2 31.72 6.83 9.32
C ALA A 2 30.21 7.05 9.06
N THR A 3 29.39 7.22 10.10
CA THR A 3 27.95 7.50 9.97
C THR A 3 27.72 8.98 9.63
N GLN A 4 26.61 9.32 8.96
CA GLN A 4 26.24 10.72 8.63
C GLN A 4 26.28 11.61 9.88
N GLU A 5 25.69 11.13 10.97
CA GLU A 5 25.69 11.80 12.28
C GLU A 5 27.11 12.03 12.83
N TYR A 6 28.02 11.06 12.68
CA TYR A 6 29.43 11.24 13.07
C TYR A 6 30.17 12.24 12.18
N ILE A 7 29.80 12.35 10.90
CA ILE A 7 30.39 13.32 9.96
C ILE A 7 29.84 14.71 10.23
N ASP A 8 28.55 14.85 10.52
CA ASP A 8 27.91 16.12 10.87
C ASP A 8 28.47 16.65 12.20
N ASP A 9 28.65 15.78 13.20
CA ASP A 9 29.35 16.12 14.45
C ASP A 9 30.81 16.51 14.20
N LEU A 10 31.52 15.82 13.30
CA LEU A 10 32.89 16.19 12.92
C LEU A 10 32.96 17.54 12.22
N ILE A 11 31.99 17.85 11.34
CA ILE A 11 31.88 19.13 10.65
C ILE A 11 31.65 20.23 11.68
N ILE A 12 30.75 20.01 12.64
CA ILE A 12 30.50 20.95 13.74
C ILE A 12 31.77 21.17 14.56
N VAL A 13 32.52 20.11 14.91
CA VAL A 13 33.79 20.23 15.66
C VAL A 13 34.88 20.97 14.85
N ILE A 14 34.94 20.76 13.52
CA ILE A 14 35.86 21.49 12.64
C ILE A 14 35.45 22.97 12.51
N GLU A 15 34.15 23.25 12.41
CA GLU A 15 33.59 24.58 12.19
C GLU A 15 33.60 25.43 13.48
N THR A 16 33.58 24.79 14.65
CA THR A 16 33.61 25.45 15.97
C THR A 16 35.00 25.47 16.62
N ALA A 17 36.03 24.96 15.95
CA ALA A 17 37.41 24.98 16.43
C ALA A 17 37.95 26.43 16.58
N GLU A 18 38.38 26.80 17.77
CA GLU A 18 38.89 28.16 18.06
C GLU A 18 40.31 28.39 17.51
N ASP A 19 41.08 27.31 17.28
CA ASP A 19 42.48 27.34 16.83
C ASP A 19 42.86 26.18 15.89
N ALA A 20 43.71 26.46 14.89
CA ALA A 20 43.97 25.58 13.74
C ALA A 20 44.70 24.26 14.07
N GLU A 21 45.30 24.11 15.24
CA GLU A 21 45.97 22.88 15.68
C GLU A 21 44.99 21.80 16.19
N SER A 22 43.75 22.19 16.50
CA SER A 22 42.69 21.29 16.98
C SER A 22 41.95 20.53 15.87
N VAL A 23 42.12 20.95 14.61
CA VAL A 23 41.56 20.28 13.42
C VAL A 23 42.64 19.41 12.76
N THR A 24 42.49 18.09 12.88
CA THR A 24 43.49 17.17 12.32
C THR A 24 43.22 16.86 10.84
N ASN A 25 44.29 16.62 10.06
CA ASN A 25 44.16 16.21 8.64
C ASN A 25 43.36 14.92 8.44
N GLN A 26 43.28 14.04 9.46
CA GLN A 26 42.43 12.84 9.44
C GLN A 26 40.93 13.18 9.54
N MET A 27 40.56 14.21 10.31
CA MET A 27 39.17 14.67 10.45
C MET A 27 38.64 15.26 9.14
N VAL A 28 39.43 16.12 8.50
CA VAL A 28 39.10 16.71 7.19
C VAL A 28 39.04 15.65 6.09
N ALA A 29 39.96 14.66 6.11
CA ALA A 29 39.95 13.56 5.14
C ALA A 29 38.75 12.61 5.31
N ALA A 30 38.24 12.41 6.51
CA ALA A 30 37.04 11.61 6.76
C ALA A 30 35.77 12.28 6.21
N VAL A 31 35.63 13.59 6.41
CA VAL A 31 34.52 14.40 5.86
C VAL A 31 34.55 14.42 4.33
N LEU A 32 35.72 14.67 3.74
CA LEU A 32 35.89 14.67 2.28
C LEU A 32 35.70 13.28 1.67
N GLY A 33 36.15 12.21 2.34
CA GLY A 33 35.95 10.82 1.90
C GLY A 33 34.48 10.42 1.89
N PHE A 34 33.73 10.77 2.95
CA PHE A 34 32.30 10.50 3.07
C PHE A 34 31.48 11.29 2.04
N LEU A 35 31.77 12.60 1.86
CA LEU A 35 31.13 13.41 0.82
C LEU A 35 31.41 12.86 -0.57
N ASN A 36 32.63 12.40 -0.85
CA ASN A 36 33.00 11.85 -2.16
C ASN A 36 32.35 10.47 -2.42
N GLU A 37 32.09 9.67 -1.39
CA GLU A 37 31.38 8.39 -1.47
C GLU A 37 29.86 8.60 -1.66
N HIS A 38 29.24 9.54 -0.94
CA HIS A 38 27.83 9.91 -1.13
C HIS A 38 27.57 10.63 -2.45
N LEU A 39 28.47 11.52 -2.89
CA LEU A 39 28.41 12.11 -4.23
C LEU A 39 28.53 11.02 -5.31
N LYS A 40 29.31 9.96 -5.05
CA LYS A 40 29.38 8.76 -5.89
C LYS A 40 28.08 7.96 -5.90
N LEU A 41 27.41 7.80 -4.76
CA LEU A 41 26.14 7.07 -4.67
C LEU A 41 25.01 7.81 -5.41
N VAL A 42 24.98 9.13 -5.31
CA VAL A 42 24.06 10.01 -6.05
C VAL A 42 24.42 10.02 -7.54
N SER A 43 25.71 10.08 -7.90
CA SER A 43 26.16 10.02 -9.31
C SER A 43 26.09 8.62 -9.93
N GLN A 44 25.91 7.56 -9.13
CA GLN A 44 25.77 6.17 -9.60
C GLN A 44 24.30 5.76 -9.77
N GLY A 45 23.34 6.60 -9.39
CA GLY A 45 21.92 6.37 -9.64
C GLY A 45 21.31 5.19 -8.86
N LYS A 46 21.78 4.87 -7.64
CA LYS A 46 21.26 3.70 -6.89
C LYS A 46 19.76 3.75 -6.55
N GLU A 47 19.18 4.95 -6.41
CA GLU A 47 17.72 5.12 -6.29
C GLU A 47 17.00 4.79 -7.62
N VAL A 48 17.67 5.05 -8.75
CA VAL A 48 17.22 4.64 -10.09
C VAL A 48 17.40 3.13 -10.28
N GLU A 49 18.44 2.50 -9.71
CA GLU A 49 18.60 1.03 -9.73
C GLU A 49 17.48 0.31 -8.96
N ALA A 50 16.99 0.90 -7.86
CA ALA A 50 15.86 0.36 -7.10
C ALA A 50 14.53 0.47 -7.87
N GLU A 51 14.25 1.63 -8.48
CA GLU A 51 13.10 1.84 -9.38
C GLU A 51 13.22 0.98 -10.66
N GLU A 52 14.42 0.81 -11.21
CA GLU A 52 14.71 -0.07 -12.35
C GLU A 52 14.42 -1.54 -11.99
N THR A 53 14.82 -1.97 -10.79
CA THR A 53 14.51 -3.32 -10.30
C THR A 53 13.01 -3.52 -10.12
N ALA A 54 12.30 -2.52 -9.58
CA ALA A 54 10.84 -2.56 -9.41
C ALA A 54 10.10 -2.61 -10.75
N ARG A 55 10.53 -1.83 -11.74
CA ARG A 55 9.95 -1.85 -13.10
C ARG A 55 10.25 -3.13 -13.86
N ILE A 56 11.45 -3.69 -13.75
CA ILE A 56 11.78 -5.00 -14.34
C ILE A 56 10.91 -6.10 -13.72
N ALA A 57 10.65 -6.03 -12.41
CA ALA A 57 9.76 -6.96 -11.74
C ALA A 57 8.30 -6.79 -12.21
N ALA A 58 7.84 -5.54 -12.42
CA ALA A 58 6.51 -5.24 -12.95
C ALA A 58 6.32 -5.74 -14.39
N ASP A 59 7.29 -5.50 -15.28
CA ASP A 59 7.27 -5.98 -16.67
C ASP A 59 7.25 -7.52 -16.72
N ALA A 60 8.06 -8.18 -15.89
CA ALA A 60 8.08 -9.64 -15.79
C ALA A 60 6.77 -10.22 -15.21
N ALA A 61 6.12 -9.50 -14.30
CA ALA A 61 4.81 -9.86 -13.76
C ALA A 61 3.71 -9.70 -14.81
N LEU A 62 3.75 -8.62 -15.60
CA LEU A 62 2.83 -8.38 -16.71
C LEU A 62 2.94 -9.46 -17.78
N GLN A 63 4.17 -9.84 -18.18
CA GLN A 63 4.37 -10.92 -19.14
C GLN A 63 3.82 -12.25 -18.61
N LYS A 64 4.03 -12.57 -17.32
CA LYS A 64 3.42 -13.76 -16.70
C LYS A 64 1.90 -13.71 -16.69
N ALA A 65 1.31 -12.54 -16.49
CA ALA A 65 -0.15 -12.36 -16.54
C ALA A 65 -0.66 -12.60 -17.96
N ILE A 66 0.02 -12.06 -18.98
CA ILE A 66 -0.27 -12.31 -20.40
C ILE A 66 -0.18 -13.81 -20.70
N ASP A 67 0.91 -14.47 -20.33
CA ASP A 67 1.09 -15.90 -20.55
C ASP A 67 0.01 -16.75 -19.84
N ALA A 68 -0.38 -16.35 -18.63
CA ALA A 68 -1.45 -17.00 -17.88
C ALA A 68 -2.84 -16.79 -18.51
N VAL A 69 -3.09 -15.60 -19.08
CA VAL A 69 -4.32 -15.30 -19.83
C VAL A 69 -4.37 -16.11 -21.12
N SER A 70 -3.28 -16.15 -21.90
CA SER A 70 -3.16 -16.97 -23.11
C SER A 70 -3.40 -18.46 -22.81
N LEU A 71 -2.75 -19.01 -21.79
CA LEU A 71 -2.94 -20.40 -21.37
C LEU A 71 -4.39 -20.69 -20.92
N ARG A 72 -5.05 -19.69 -20.32
CA ARG A 72 -6.42 -19.84 -19.84
C ARG A 72 -7.43 -19.72 -20.97
N ILE A 73 -7.16 -18.90 -21.98
CA ILE A 73 -7.88 -18.85 -23.25
C ILE A 73 -7.78 -20.21 -23.95
N ASP A 74 -6.57 -20.75 -24.12
CA ASP A 74 -6.34 -22.06 -24.75
C ASP A 74 -7.12 -23.19 -24.06
N ARG A 75 -7.30 -23.10 -22.74
CA ARG A 75 -8.05 -24.08 -21.95
C ARG A 75 -9.56 -23.83 -21.91
N LEU A 76 -10.00 -22.56 -21.90
CA LEU A 76 -11.41 -22.20 -22.08
C LEU A 76 -11.91 -22.70 -23.43
N VAL A 77 -11.05 -22.66 -24.45
CA VAL A 77 -11.34 -23.22 -25.77
C VAL A 77 -11.22 -24.74 -25.77
N GLY A 78 -10.09 -25.30 -25.32
CA GLY A 78 -9.81 -26.74 -25.42
C GLY A 78 -10.65 -27.65 -24.51
N ASN A 79 -10.90 -27.24 -23.26
CA ASN A 79 -11.69 -28.04 -22.31
C ASN A 79 -13.19 -27.84 -22.50
N ASN A 80 -13.66 -26.63 -22.86
CA ASN A 80 -15.07 -26.45 -23.21
C ASN A 80 -15.40 -27.03 -24.57
N ALA A 81 -14.49 -27.04 -25.56
CA ALA A 81 -14.73 -27.79 -26.79
C ALA A 81 -14.87 -29.29 -26.50
N SER A 82 -14.02 -29.86 -25.65
CA SER A 82 -14.09 -31.27 -25.27
C SER A 82 -15.36 -31.61 -24.46
N GLN A 83 -15.75 -30.79 -23.48
CA GLN A 83 -17.00 -30.97 -22.73
C GLN A 83 -18.26 -30.64 -23.55
N ALA A 84 -18.19 -29.67 -24.46
CA ALA A 84 -19.27 -29.42 -25.42
C ALA A 84 -19.44 -30.60 -26.37
N ILE A 85 -18.35 -31.25 -26.81
CA ILE A 85 -18.36 -32.47 -27.62
C ILE A 85 -18.93 -33.67 -26.82
N ASP A 86 -18.58 -33.81 -25.55
CA ASP A 86 -19.13 -34.88 -24.69
C ASP A 86 -20.63 -34.68 -24.42
N ASN A 87 -21.05 -33.45 -24.12
CA ASN A 87 -22.46 -33.08 -24.05
C ASN A 87 -23.16 -33.23 -25.42
N PHE A 88 -22.45 -32.99 -26.54
CA PHE A 88 -22.96 -33.20 -27.90
C PHE A 88 -23.25 -34.67 -28.17
N ASN A 89 -22.39 -35.57 -27.69
CA ASN A 89 -22.56 -37.02 -27.82
C ASN A 89 -23.69 -37.56 -26.93
N GLU A 90 -23.88 -36.99 -25.74
CA GLU A 90 -25.06 -37.28 -24.89
C GLU A 90 -26.37 -36.75 -25.51
N ILE A 91 -26.34 -35.56 -26.09
CA ILE A 91 -27.46 -34.97 -26.82
C ILE A 91 -27.77 -35.79 -28.09
N LEU A 92 -26.78 -36.26 -28.85
CA LEU A 92 -26.96 -37.20 -29.97
C LEU A 92 -27.60 -38.53 -29.54
N ASN A 93 -27.23 -39.06 -28.38
CA ASN A 93 -27.81 -40.28 -27.81
C ASN A 93 -29.22 -40.06 -27.21
N PHE A 94 -29.56 -38.84 -26.81
CA PHE A 94 -30.90 -38.43 -26.38
C PHE A 94 -31.83 -38.15 -27.58
N LEU A 95 -31.29 -37.52 -28.65
CA LEU A 95 -32.01 -37.10 -29.86
C LEU A 95 -32.27 -38.23 -30.86
N ASN A 96 -31.62 -39.39 -30.73
CA ASN A 96 -31.91 -40.58 -31.54
C ASN A 96 -33.38 -41.10 -31.39
N GLY A 97 -34.20 -40.47 -30.53
CA GLY A 97 -35.62 -40.71 -30.36
C GLY A 97 -36.58 -39.60 -30.85
N LEU A 98 -36.10 -38.45 -31.33
CA LEU A 98 -36.94 -37.29 -31.71
C LEU A 98 -36.97 -37.10 -33.24
N LYS A 99 -38.18 -37.05 -33.82
CA LYS A 99 -38.46 -37.25 -35.25
C LYS A 99 -38.34 -36.01 -36.16
N ASP A 100 -37.92 -34.84 -35.69
CA ASP A 100 -37.94 -33.61 -36.49
C ASP A 100 -36.53 -33.05 -36.75
N SER A 101 -35.88 -33.54 -37.81
CA SER A 101 -34.48 -33.27 -38.16
C SER A 101 -34.20 -31.84 -38.58
N ASP A 102 -35.19 -31.12 -39.07
CA ASP A 102 -34.97 -29.88 -39.83
C ASP A 102 -34.84 -28.66 -38.90
N SER A 103 -35.65 -28.58 -37.85
CA SER A 103 -35.51 -27.56 -36.79
C SER A 103 -34.24 -27.75 -35.97
N LEU A 104 -33.84 -29.01 -35.74
CA LEU A 104 -32.59 -29.35 -35.06
C LEU A 104 -31.37 -28.98 -35.92
N ALA A 105 -31.41 -29.24 -37.24
CA ALA A 105 -30.35 -28.87 -38.16
C ALA A 105 -30.17 -27.34 -38.25
N ALA A 106 -31.28 -26.59 -38.25
CA ALA A 106 -31.23 -25.13 -38.24
C ALA A 106 -30.62 -24.58 -36.94
N LEU A 107 -30.97 -25.16 -35.79
CA LEU A 107 -30.39 -24.77 -34.50
C LEU A 107 -28.90 -25.11 -34.42
N LEU A 108 -28.49 -26.30 -34.90
CA LEU A 108 -27.07 -26.67 -34.99
C LEU A 108 -26.29 -25.71 -35.89
N ALA A 109 -26.89 -25.26 -36.99
CA ALA A 109 -26.26 -24.29 -37.89
C ALA A 109 -26.08 -22.91 -37.22
N ASP A 110 -27.08 -22.43 -36.48
CA ASP A 110 -27.00 -21.17 -35.75
C ASP A 110 -25.99 -21.22 -34.60
N ILE A 111 -25.92 -22.35 -33.87
CA ILE A 111 -24.93 -22.56 -32.81
C ILE A 111 -23.52 -22.59 -33.43
N ASN A 112 -23.30 -23.34 -34.52
CA ASN A 112 -22.01 -23.37 -35.20
C ASN A 112 -21.60 -21.99 -35.74
N ALA A 113 -22.53 -21.20 -36.27
CA ALA A 113 -22.25 -19.85 -36.74
C ALA A 113 -21.86 -18.90 -35.58
N ARG A 114 -22.51 -19.03 -34.41
CA ARG A 114 -22.17 -18.22 -33.22
C ARG A 114 -20.86 -18.64 -32.56
N ILE A 115 -20.54 -19.93 -32.53
CA ILE A 115 -19.28 -20.42 -31.97
C ILE A 115 -18.13 -20.06 -32.92
N GLY A 116 -18.31 -20.26 -34.23
CA GLY A 116 -17.24 -20.14 -35.21
C GLY A 116 -16.29 -21.34 -35.17
N SER A 117 -15.12 -21.22 -35.80
CA SER A 117 -14.08 -22.26 -35.77
C SER A 117 -12.68 -21.65 -35.81
N GLU A 118 -11.70 -22.35 -35.24
CA GLU A 118 -10.30 -21.92 -35.18
C GLU A 118 -9.72 -21.51 -36.55
N ASP A 119 -9.92 -22.38 -37.54
CA ASP A 119 -9.40 -22.21 -38.89
C ASP A 119 -10.28 -21.30 -39.78
N GLY A 120 -11.59 -21.25 -39.51
CA GLY A 120 -12.56 -20.58 -40.38
C GLY A 120 -12.99 -19.19 -39.92
N SER A 121 -12.79 -18.83 -38.65
CA SER A 121 -13.21 -17.53 -38.12
C SER A 121 -12.18 -16.43 -38.35
N GLU A 122 -12.69 -15.25 -38.67
CA GLU A 122 -11.92 -14.02 -38.89
C GLU A 122 -12.07 -13.08 -37.69
N SER A 123 -11.07 -12.21 -37.47
CA SER A 123 -11.11 -11.21 -36.40
C SER A 123 -12.37 -10.33 -36.56
N GLU A 124 -13.11 -10.11 -35.48
CA GLU A 124 -14.36 -9.34 -35.45
C GLU A 124 -15.54 -9.89 -36.28
N ASP A 125 -15.51 -11.15 -36.73
CA ASP A 125 -16.61 -11.76 -37.52
C ASP A 125 -17.94 -11.97 -36.75
N GLY A 126 -17.97 -11.60 -35.46
CA GLY A 126 -19.12 -11.72 -34.57
C GLY A 126 -19.25 -13.07 -33.85
N SER A 127 -18.50 -14.09 -34.29
CA SER A 127 -18.40 -15.40 -33.62
C SER A 127 -17.53 -15.32 -32.36
N LEU A 128 -17.66 -16.32 -31.48
CA LEU A 128 -16.80 -16.45 -30.30
C LEU A 128 -15.32 -16.58 -30.69
N TRP A 129 -15.01 -17.41 -31.70
CA TRP A 129 -13.66 -17.56 -32.22
C TRP A 129 -13.10 -16.28 -32.84
N GLY A 130 -13.90 -15.51 -33.58
CA GLY A 130 -13.46 -14.24 -34.17
C GLY A 130 -13.15 -13.17 -33.14
N LYS A 131 -13.96 -13.07 -32.07
CA LYS A 131 -13.68 -12.20 -30.93
C LYS A 131 -12.41 -12.61 -30.19
N LEU A 132 -12.17 -13.91 -30.06
CA LEU A 132 -10.96 -14.43 -29.42
C LEU A 132 -9.69 -14.11 -30.24
N LYS A 133 -9.80 -14.20 -31.57
CA LYS A 133 -8.72 -13.87 -32.50
C LYS A 133 -8.38 -12.39 -32.47
N SER A 134 -9.39 -11.52 -32.39
CA SER A 134 -9.24 -10.08 -32.16
C SER A 134 -8.50 -9.80 -30.84
N LEU A 135 -8.92 -10.43 -29.74
CA LEU A 135 -8.26 -10.27 -28.45
C LEU A 135 -6.79 -10.73 -28.49
N SER A 136 -6.50 -11.85 -29.15
CA SER A 136 -5.13 -12.34 -29.33
C SER A 136 -4.27 -11.36 -30.14
N GLN A 137 -4.85 -10.68 -31.14
CA GLN A 137 -4.16 -9.66 -31.92
C GLN A 137 -3.88 -8.41 -31.08
N ASP A 138 -4.84 -7.94 -30.31
CA ASP A 138 -4.68 -6.79 -29.41
C ASP A 138 -3.59 -7.03 -28.36
N ILE A 139 -3.55 -8.23 -27.77
CA ILE A 139 -2.50 -8.65 -26.83
C ILE A 139 -1.12 -8.64 -27.51
N THR A 140 -1.04 -9.15 -28.74
CA THR A 140 0.21 -9.15 -29.52
C THR A 140 0.66 -7.72 -29.81
N SER A 141 -0.25 -6.85 -30.22
CA SER A 141 0.03 -5.42 -30.44
C SER A 141 0.53 -4.73 -29.18
N CYS A 142 -0.08 -5.01 -28.03
CA CYS A 142 0.35 -4.46 -26.75
C CYS A 142 1.77 -4.94 -26.37
N SER A 143 2.08 -6.23 -26.60
CA SER A 143 3.42 -6.78 -26.43
C SER A 143 4.47 -6.08 -27.32
N ASP A 144 4.10 -5.74 -28.56
CA ASP A 144 4.96 -5.02 -29.49
C ASP A 144 5.17 -3.55 -29.06
N ASP A 145 4.13 -2.88 -28.57
CA ASP A 145 4.21 -1.52 -28.01
C ASP A 145 5.11 -1.47 -26.77
N ILE A 146 4.99 -2.45 -25.87
CA ILE A 146 5.87 -2.60 -24.70
C ILE A 146 7.33 -2.76 -25.15
N SER A 147 7.58 -3.63 -26.14
CA SER A 147 8.93 -3.84 -26.69
C SER A 147 9.49 -2.53 -27.28
N THR A 148 8.64 -1.73 -27.92
CA THR A 148 9.02 -0.42 -28.48
C THR A 148 9.34 0.59 -27.38
N LEU A 149 8.53 0.67 -26.33
CA LEU A 149 8.78 1.52 -25.16
C LEU A 149 10.07 1.13 -24.43
N GLN A 150 10.38 -0.16 -24.34
CA GLN A 150 11.65 -0.65 -23.78
C GLN A 150 12.84 -0.14 -24.59
N ILE A 151 12.76 -0.21 -25.92
CA ILE A 151 13.80 0.30 -26.84
C ILE A 151 13.97 1.82 -26.68
N ASP A 152 12.87 2.58 -26.61
CA ASP A 152 12.95 4.03 -26.47
C ASP A 152 13.45 4.46 -25.08
N ARG A 153 13.12 3.71 -24.04
CA ARG A 153 13.73 3.84 -22.70
C ARG A 153 15.23 3.60 -22.76
N ASP A 154 15.70 2.57 -23.46
CA ASP A 154 17.13 2.28 -23.60
C ASP A 154 17.87 3.40 -24.36
N LYS A 155 17.24 3.98 -25.39
CA LYS A 155 17.78 5.17 -26.08
C LYS A 155 17.84 6.39 -25.16
N MET A 156 16.81 6.63 -24.36
CA MET A 156 16.81 7.74 -23.38
C MET A 156 17.89 7.53 -22.31
N LYS A 157 18.10 6.29 -21.82
CA LYS A 157 19.20 5.93 -20.91
C LYS A 157 20.55 6.27 -21.52
N GLN A 158 20.77 5.91 -22.78
CA GLN A 158 21.99 6.25 -23.51
C GLN A 158 22.17 7.78 -23.63
N GLY A 159 21.11 8.52 -23.94
CA GLY A 159 21.14 9.99 -24.01
C GLY A 159 21.42 10.68 -22.67
N LEU A 160 20.88 10.15 -21.56
CA LEU A 160 21.14 10.66 -20.21
C LEU A 160 22.59 10.38 -19.77
N GLN A 161 23.12 9.20 -20.06
CA GLN A 161 24.54 8.87 -19.81
C GLN A 161 25.49 9.76 -20.62
N GLU A 162 25.13 10.14 -21.84
CA GLU A 162 25.88 11.12 -22.64
C GLU A 162 25.75 12.56 -22.11
N THR A 163 24.67 12.88 -21.41
CA THR A 163 24.41 14.22 -20.84
C THR A 163 25.12 14.43 -19.49
N ASP A 164 25.35 13.37 -18.71
CA ASP A 164 26.05 13.40 -17.42
C ASP A 164 27.53 13.86 -17.56
N GLY A 165 28.12 13.70 -18.75
CA GLY A 165 29.44 14.28 -19.09
C GLY A 165 29.44 15.79 -19.39
N ARG A 166 28.28 16.46 -19.44
CA ARG A 166 28.13 17.86 -19.88
C ARG A 166 27.57 18.81 -18.82
N LEU A 167 27.65 18.49 -17.53
CA LEU A 167 27.38 19.48 -16.48
C LEU A 167 28.43 20.61 -16.53
N SER A 168 27.98 21.75 -17.05
CA SER A 168 28.78 22.93 -17.38
C SER A 168 29.06 23.78 -16.13
N SER A 169 30.02 23.34 -15.30
CA SER A 169 30.73 24.28 -14.44
C SER A 169 31.52 25.27 -15.30
N THR A 170 31.34 26.57 -15.08
CA THR A 170 32.21 27.61 -15.64
C THR A 170 33.55 27.68 -14.90
N PHE A 171 33.78 26.91 -13.84
CA PHE A 171 35.03 26.88 -13.10
C PHE A 171 35.73 25.52 -13.26
N THR A 172 36.99 25.52 -13.68
CA THR A 172 37.80 24.31 -13.84
C THR A 172 39.14 24.45 -13.12
N ASN A 173 39.42 23.52 -12.21
CA ASN A 173 40.77 23.32 -11.70
C ASN A 173 41.55 22.45 -12.69
N VAL A 174 42.55 23.04 -13.34
CA VAL A 174 43.32 22.40 -14.42
C VAL A 174 44.17 21.25 -13.89
N ASN A 175 44.76 21.41 -12.70
CA ASN A 175 45.58 20.39 -12.05
C ASN A 175 44.78 19.11 -11.76
N ASN A 176 43.53 19.26 -11.30
CA ASN A 176 42.64 18.13 -11.07
C ASN A 176 42.16 17.51 -12.40
N LEU A 177 41.81 18.33 -13.40
CA LEU A 177 41.36 17.83 -14.70
C LEU A 177 42.43 17.00 -15.44
N LEU A 178 43.70 17.36 -15.25
CA LEU A 178 44.86 16.68 -15.84
C LEU A 178 45.51 15.67 -14.90
N ASN A 179 44.95 15.49 -13.69
CA ASN A 179 45.32 14.48 -12.71
C ASN A 179 46.80 14.53 -12.28
N ALA A 180 47.32 15.72 -11.91
CA ALA A 180 48.65 15.86 -11.29
C ALA A 180 48.90 17.23 -10.62
N GLY A 181 49.74 17.24 -9.58
CA GLY A 181 50.31 18.43 -8.91
C GLY A 181 51.33 19.21 -9.75
N THR A 182 51.10 19.32 -11.06
CA THR A 182 51.95 20.02 -12.02
C THR A 182 51.98 21.52 -11.72
N VAL A 183 53.17 22.06 -11.53
CA VAL A 183 53.35 23.52 -11.41
C VAL A 183 53.53 24.09 -12.82
N TYR A 184 52.58 24.92 -13.25
CA TYR A 184 52.61 25.55 -14.56
C TYR A 184 53.40 26.86 -14.51
N SER A 185 54.11 27.18 -15.60
CA SER A 185 54.80 28.47 -15.73
C SER A 185 53.81 29.64 -15.78
N ASP A 186 52.74 29.48 -16.53
CA ASP A 186 51.76 30.50 -16.88
C ASP A 186 50.54 29.85 -17.58
N LEU A 187 49.58 30.68 -17.97
CA LEU A 187 48.37 30.24 -18.68
C LEU A 187 48.68 29.59 -20.05
N SER A 188 49.77 30.01 -20.72
CA SER A 188 50.22 29.40 -21.98
C SER A 188 50.65 27.94 -21.78
N GLY A 189 51.38 27.66 -20.69
CA GLY A 189 51.77 26.30 -20.29
C GLY A 189 50.58 25.38 -19.97
N VAL A 190 49.51 25.95 -19.38
CA VAL A 190 48.24 25.25 -19.16
C VAL A 190 47.60 24.82 -20.49
N PHE A 191 47.51 25.72 -21.47
CA PHE A 191 46.91 25.39 -22.78
C PHE A 191 47.68 24.33 -23.53
N ALA A 192 49.03 24.39 -23.51
CA ALA A 192 49.87 23.37 -24.13
C ALA A 192 49.60 21.99 -23.53
N THR A 193 49.52 21.90 -22.21
CA THR A 193 49.32 20.63 -21.49
C THR A 193 47.90 20.07 -21.72
N LEU A 194 46.88 20.92 -21.71
CA LEU A 194 45.49 20.52 -22.04
C LEU A 194 45.37 20.00 -23.48
N LYS A 195 46.12 20.58 -24.42
CA LYS A 195 46.19 20.11 -25.82
C LYS A 195 46.87 18.76 -25.93
N THR A 196 48.03 18.58 -25.31
CA THR A 196 48.74 17.29 -25.30
C THR A 196 47.89 16.19 -24.69
N ALA A 197 47.09 16.50 -23.68
CA ALA A 197 46.17 15.55 -23.05
C ALA A 197 44.83 15.36 -23.81
N GLY A 198 44.61 16.04 -24.93
CA GLY A 198 43.36 15.95 -25.70
C GLY A 198 42.13 16.54 -24.98
N LYS A 199 42.32 17.36 -23.96
CA LYS A 199 41.26 17.84 -23.04
C LYS A 199 40.94 19.34 -23.18
N ILE A 200 41.55 20.05 -24.14
CA ILE A 200 41.34 21.50 -24.28
C ILE A 200 39.87 21.87 -24.58
N ASN A 201 39.15 21.03 -25.32
CA ASN A 201 37.73 21.28 -25.62
C ASN A 201 36.82 21.12 -24.40
N ASN A 202 37.29 20.46 -23.34
CA ASN A 202 36.51 20.30 -22.10
C ASN A 202 36.36 21.64 -21.36
N VAL A 203 37.31 22.57 -21.58
CA VAL A 203 37.35 23.88 -20.92
C VAL A 203 37.05 25.05 -21.86
N ARG A 204 36.97 24.82 -23.17
CA ARG A 204 36.75 25.85 -24.19
C ARG A 204 35.30 26.32 -24.23
N LYS A 205 34.93 27.20 -23.27
CA LYS A 205 33.55 27.69 -23.07
C LYS A 205 33.53 29.19 -22.74
N ASN A 206 32.40 29.85 -23.00
CA ASN A 206 32.20 31.27 -22.68
C ASN A 206 32.28 31.51 -21.17
N GLY A 207 33.02 32.53 -20.75
CA GLY A 207 33.10 32.96 -19.35
C GLY A 207 33.80 31.97 -18.40
N VAL A 208 34.48 30.95 -18.93
CA VAL A 208 35.16 29.93 -18.13
C VAL A 208 36.25 30.55 -17.24
N ILE A 209 36.44 29.96 -16.08
CA ILE A 209 37.41 30.33 -15.05
C ILE A 209 38.34 29.12 -14.88
N LEU A 210 39.64 29.33 -15.08
CA LEU A 210 40.66 28.33 -14.86
C LEU A 210 41.44 28.66 -13.60
N SER A 211 41.56 27.69 -12.70
CA SER A 211 42.47 27.75 -11.57
C SER A 211 43.59 26.73 -11.75
N PHE A 212 44.83 27.17 -11.56
CA PHE A 212 46.02 26.35 -11.77
C PHE A 212 47.17 26.83 -10.87
N LEU A 213 48.04 25.90 -10.50
CA LEU A 213 49.17 26.17 -9.62
C LEU A 213 50.39 26.66 -10.42
N THR A 214 50.97 27.79 -10.02
CA THR A 214 52.27 28.28 -10.50
C THR A 214 53.30 28.26 -9.37
N ALA A 215 54.56 28.59 -9.66
CA ALA A 215 55.62 28.64 -8.66
C ALA A 215 55.35 29.64 -7.52
N ASP A 216 54.54 30.67 -7.80
CA ASP A 216 54.19 31.74 -6.85
C ASP A 216 52.85 31.50 -6.14
N GLY A 217 52.19 30.37 -6.41
CA GLY A 217 50.92 29.98 -5.78
C GLY A 217 49.78 29.73 -6.78
N TRP A 218 48.55 29.64 -6.27
CA TRP A 218 47.37 29.41 -7.11
C TRP A 218 46.99 30.68 -7.88
N VAL A 219 46.83 30.53 -9.19
CA VAL A 219 46.39 31.60 -10.09
C VAL A 219 45.01 31.22 -10.63
N THR A 220 44.08 32.18 -10.65
CA THR A 220 42.73 32.00 -11.19
C THR A 220 42.45 33.06 -12.24
N LYS A 221 42.11 32.63 -13.46
CA LYS A 221 41.87 33.50 -14.62
C LYS A 221 40.48 33.27 -15.20
N GLN A 222 39.76 34.33 -15.56
CA GLN A 222 38.48 34.24 -16.27
C GLN A 222 38.63 34.66 -17.74
N PHE A 223 38.05 33.86 -18.64
CA PHE A 223 38.02 34.12 -20.06
C PHE A 223 36.91 35.09 -20.46
N ARG A 224 37.24 36.07 -21.31
CA ARG A 224 36.33 37.12 -21.80
C ARG A 224 36.17 37.17 -23.33
N GLY A 225 36.88 36.32 -24.07
CA GLY A 225 36.87 36.30 -25.54
C GLY A 225 35.86 35.32 -26.14
N ASN A 226 35.92 35.12 -27.46
CA ASN A 226 35.17 34.08 -28.16
C ASN A 226 35.90 32.71 -28.02
N PRO A 227 35.26 31.65 -27.48
CA PRO A 227 35.91 30.35 -27.25
C PRO A 227 36.41 29.66 -28.51
N ASP A 228 35.82 29.91 -29.68
CA ASP A 228 36.22 29.24 -30.91
C ASP A 228 37.50 29.85 -31.49
N THR A 229 37.66 31.17 -31.40
CA THR A 229 38.75 31.91 -32.05
C THR A 229 39.82 32.44 -31.10
N ASP A 230 39.46 32.75 -29.85
CA ASP A 230 40.29 33.57 -28.97
C ASP A 230 40.74 32.83 -27.70
N PHE A 231 40.32 31.58 -27.49
CA PHE A 231 40.51 30.88 -26.22
C PHE A 231 41.97 30.76 -25.77
N GLU A 232 42.89 30.64 -26.71
CA GLU A 232 44.32 30.52 -26.44
C GLU A 232 45.05 31.88 -26.46
N ASN A 233 44.34 32.96 -26.74
CA ASN A 233 44.89 34.32 -26.65
C ASN A 233 44.89 34.75 -25.18
N VAL A 234 46.06 34.75 -24.55
CA VAL A 234 46.24 35.07 -23.13
C VAL A 234 45.73 36.48 -22.77
N GLU A 235 45.73 37.43 -23.71
CA GLU A 235 45.19 38.79 -23.47
C GLU A 235 43.67 38.83 -23.25
N LYS A 236 42.96 37.74 -23.59
CA LYS A 236 41.52 37.60 -23.36
C LYS A 236 41.19 36.94 -22.01
N TRP A 237 42.18 36.80 -21.14
CA TRP A 237 42.06 36.22 -19.81
C TRP A 237 42.46 37.21 -18.73
N GLU A 238 41.56 37.45 -17.79
CA GLU A 238 41.71 38.42 -16.71
C GLU A 238 41.88 37.71 -15.36
N ASP A 239 42.55 38.34 -14.40
CA ASP A 239 42.61 37.85 -13.02
C ASP A 239 41.22 37.80 -12.39
N PHE A 240 40.89 36.65 -11.82
CA PHE A 240 39.63 36.43 -11.14
C PHE A 240 39.89 36.29 -9.64
N GLY A 241 39.45 37.30 -8.87
CA GLY A 241 39.47 37.25 -7.40
C GLY A 241 40.72 37.79 -6.71
N SER A 242 41.63 38.50 -7.38
CA SER A 242 42.78 39.14 -6.71
C SER A 242 42.50 40.59 -6.30
N GLY A 243 42.37 40.86 -5.00
CA GLY A 243 42.53 42.20 -4.41
C GLY A 243 41.41 42.62 -3.45
N GLY A 244 41.74 42.82 -2.16
CA GLY A 244 40.83 43.27 -1.12
C GLY A 244 40.42 44.75 -1.22
N SER A 245 39.37 45.07 -0.44
CA SER A 245 38.76 46.38 -0.14
C SER A 245 37.48 46.76 -0.92
N ALA A 246 36.35 46.71 -0.20
CA ALA A 246 35.11 47.47 -0.38
C ALA A 246 34.41 47.48 -1.76
N GLY A 247 33.64 46.43 -2.08
CA GLY A 247 32.75 46.43 -3.25
C GLY A 247 31.60 45.42 -3.26
N GLY A 248 31.25 44.81 -2.12
CA GLY A 248 30.15 43.86 -2.04
C GLY A 248 28.77 44.55 -2.02
N ASN A 249 27.73 43.85 -2.49
CA ASN A 249 26.34 44.31 -2.33
C ASN A 249 25.90 44.31 -0.84
N THR A 250 26.66 43.66 0.03
CA THR A 250 26.40 43.56 1.47
C THR A 250 27.17 44.62 2.26
N TYR A 251 26.47 45.43 3.05
CA TYR A 251 27.03 46.44 3.93
C TYR A 251 26.98 45.98 5.39
N ASN A 252 28.14 45.76 6.01
CA ASN A 252 28.23 45.34 7.41
C ASN A 252 28.10 46.56 8.33
N VAL A 253 26.93 46.80 8.91
CA VAL A 253 26.65 48.00 9.72
C VAL A 253 27.44 47.97 11.02
N THR A 254 27.47 46.84 11.74
CA THR A 254 28.24 46.71 12.99
C THR A 254 29.73 46.93 12.78
N GLY A 255 30.30 46.38 11.70
CA GLY A 255 31.72 46.53 11.40
C GLY A 255 32.10 47.92 10.89
N ASN A 256 31.23 48.58 10.12
CA ASN A 256 31.53 49.90 9.56
C ASN A 256 31.15 51.05 10.51
N ILE A 257 30.13 50.86 11.36
CA ILE A 257 29.60 51.86 12.28
C ILE A 257 29.33 51.17 13.62
N PRO A 258 30.36 50.90 14.44
CA PRO A 258 30.14 50.26 15.74
C PRO A 258 29.38 51.19 16.70
N LEU A 259 28.45 50.64 17.49
CA LEU A 259 27.78 51.37 18.57
C LEU A 259 28.70 51.48 19.78
N ALA A 260 28.62 52.61 20.50
CA ALA A 260 29.40 52.82 21.72
C ALA A 260 28.95 51.88 22.86
N GLU A 261 27.66 51.57 22.94
CA GLU A 261 27.07 50.57 23.83
C GLU A 261 25.85 49.92 23.15
N GLY A 262 25.64 48.62 23.36
CA GLY A 262 24.49 47.86 22.82
C GLY A 262 24.70 47.27 21.42
N PHE A 263 23.61 46.76 20.85
CA PHE A 263 23.58 46.10 19.54
C PHE A 263 22.54 46.74 18.62
N TYR A 264 22.70 46.56 17.31
CA TYR A 264 21.77 47.13 16.34
C TYR A 264 20.43 46.39 16.34
N THR A 265 19.34 47.15 16.25
CA THR A 265 18.04 46.69 15.72
C THR A 265 17.94 47.03 14.24
N LEU A 266 17.01 46.40 13.49
CA LEU A 266 16.76 46.71 12.07
C LEU A 266 16.57 48.21 11.84
N ALA A 267 15.71 48.87 12.61
CA ALA A 267 15.47 50.32 12.54
C ALA A 267 16.76 51.15 12.65
N SER A 268 17.57 50.85 13.68
CA SER A 268 18.82 51.57 13.94
C SER A 268 19.91 51.26 12.92
N ALA A 269 19.92 50.05 12.36
CA ALA A 269 20.84 49.64 11.31
C ALA A 269 20.52 50.34 9.98
N ILE A 270 19.24 50.41 9.60
CA ILE A 270 18.75 51.14 8.42
C ILE A 270 19.17 52.61 8.48
N ALA A 271 18.94 53.24 9.64
CA ALA A 271 19.26 54.65 9.86
C ALA A 271 20.77 54.92 9.80
N ALA A 272 21.59 54.00 10.32
CA ALA A 272 23.05 54.14 10.35
C ALA A 272 23.70 54.09 8.95
N VAL A 273 23.09 53.43 7.97
CA VAL A 273 23.69 53.30 6.62
C VAL A 273 23.80 54.68 5.96
N PRO A 274 25.01 55.13 5.57
CA PRO A 274 25.21 56.44 4.94
C PRO A 274 24.47 56.51 3.60
N GLU A 275 23.91 57.67 3.26
CA GLU A 275 23.10 57.88 2.05
C GLU A 275 23.80 57.40 0.75
N LYS A 276 25.12 57.60 0.65
CA LYS A 276 25.95 57.14 -0.48
C LYS A 276 26.04 55.61 -0.64
N GLN A 277 25.70 54.86 0.40
CA GLN A 277 25.70 53.40 0.42
C GLN A 277 24.28 52.82 0.27
N ARG A 278 23.25 53.67 0.32
CA ARG A 278 21.85 53.28 0.11
C ARG A 278 21.59 53.06 -1.37
N GLY A 279 20.88 51.98 -1.71
CA GLY A 279 20.61 51.61 -3.09
C GLY A 279 19.67 50.42 -3.21
N ARG A 280 19.06 50.24 -4.39
CA ARG A 280 18.11 49.15 -4.63
C ARG A 280 18.80 47.78 -4.49
N GLY A 281 18.13 46.84 -3.82
CA GLY A 281 18.65 45.49 -3.60
C GLY A 281 19.85 45.42 -2.66
N ARG A 282 20.19 46.52 -1.97
CA ARG A 282 21.27 46.57 -0.98
C ARG A 282 20.98 45.61 0.16
N VAL A 283 22.00 44.83 0.54
CA VAL A 283 21.93 43.95 1.71
C VAL A 283 22.67 44.63 2.86
N ILE A 284 22.10 44.60 4.06
CA ILE A 284 22.76 45.02 5.30
C ILE A 284 22.92 43.81 6.20
N THR A 285 24.03 43.74 6.92
CA THR A 285 24.24 42.76 7.98
C THR A 285 24.70 43.45 9.25
N PHE A 286 24.14 43.05 10.39
CA PHE A 286 24.43 43.67 11.69
C PHE A 286 24.21 42.68 12.82
N GLU A 287 24.91 42.92 13.92
CA GLU A 287 24.86 42.14 15.14
C GLU A 287 23.73 42.65 16.05
N THR A 288 22.85 41.74 16.48
CA THR A 288 21.70 42.03 17.37
C THR A 288 21.94 41.60 18.81
N SER A 289 22.92 40.71 19.03
CA SER A 289 23.51 40.34 20.32
C SER A 289 24.84 39.63 20.07
N LEU A 290 25.67 39.44 21.10
CA LEU A 290 27.02 38.88 20.94
C LEU A 290 27.01 37.57 20.12
N GLY A 291 27.67 37.60 18.97
CA GLY A 291 27.78 36.48 18.03
C GLY A 291 26.54 36.21 17.17
N LYS A 292 25.43 36.95 17.34
CA LYS A 292 24.19 36.79 16.56
C LYS A 292 24.04 37.90 15.54
N TRP A 293 24.00 37.50 14.28
CA TRP A 293 23.90 38.39 13.13
C TRP A 293 22.56 38.25 12.43
N GLU A 294 22.00 39.38 12.01
CA GLU A 294 20.88 39.44 11.09
C GLU A 294 21.33 40.01 9.74
N THR A 295 20.66 39.58 8.67
CA THR A 295 20.94 40.05 7.32
C THR A 295 19.63 40.36 6.61
N TRP A 296 19.50 41.58 6.09
CA TRP A 296 18.28 42.12 5.53
C TRP A 296 18.54 42.76 4.18
N GLN A 297 17.64 42.58 3.21
CA GLN A 297 17.73 43.18 1.88
C GLN A 297 16.66 44.25 1.71
N PHE A 298 17.06 45.39 1.15
CA PHE A 298 16.13 46.45 0.76
C PHE A 298 15.39 46.04 -0.52
N THR A 299 14.07 45.84 -0.41
CA THR A 299 13.18 45.42 -1.51
C THR A 299 12.35 46.58 -2.06
N GLY A 300 12.40 47.76 -1.42
CA GLY A 300 11.75 48.97 -1.89
C GLY A 300 12.15 49.36 -3.33
N THR A 301 11.16 49.79 -4.11
CA THR A 301 11.36 50.19 -5.52
C THR A 301 12.00 51.57 -5.69
N ASP A 302 11.97 52.40 -4.63
CA ASP A 302 12.53 53.75 -4.59
C ASP A 302 13.36 53.95 -3.29
N PRO A 303 14.62 54.39 -3.36
CA PRO A 303 15.40 54.76 -2.17
C PRO A 303 14.75 55.80 -1.25
N ALA A 304 13.75 56.57 -1.73
CA ALA A 304 12.97 57.49 -0.89
C ALA A 304 12.22 56.79 0.26
N VAL A 305 11.96 55.48 0.17
CA VAL A 305 11.33 54.68 1.24
C VAL A 305 12.34 53.88 2.07
N TRP A 306 13.64 54.16 1.93
CA TRP A 306 14.72 53.46 2.63
C TRP A 306 14.51 53.36 4.14
N ASP A 307 14.10 54.47 4.77
CA ASP A 307 13.95 54.56 6.22
C ASP A 307 12.66 53.87 6.74
N GLN A 308 11.88 53.21 5.88
CA GLN A 308 10.70 52.44 6.27
C GLN A 308 11.06 50.96 6.42
N GLU A 309 10.94 50.40 7.63
CA GLU A 309 11.22 48.96 7.89
C GLU A 309 10.39 48.02 7.00
N ALA A 310 9.16 48.42 6.61
CA ALA A 310 8.31 47.66 5.70
C ALA A 310 8.88 47.50 4.27
N SER A 311 9.95 48.22 3.92
CA SER A 311 10.66 48.11 2.63
C SER A 311 11.87 47.16 2.68
N TRP A 312 11.98 46.38 3.75
CA TRP A 312 13.07 45.45 4.01
C TRP A 312 12.57 44.03 4.26
N GLU A 313 13.28 43.05 3.73
CA GLU A 313 12.99 41.63 3.93
C GLU A 313 14.25 40.87 4.39
N GLU A 314 14.06 39.79 5.14
CA GLU A 314 15.15 38.96 5.65
C GLU A 314 15.85 38.20 4.49
N PHE A 315 17.17 38.35 4.41
CA PHE A 315 17.99 37.83 3.31
C PHE A 315 18.68 36.52 3.70
N GLY A 316 18.37 35.44 2.96
CA GLY A 316 18.88 34.09 3.21
C GLY A 316 18.09 33.36 4.31
N GLY A 317 17.46 32.22 3.99
CA GLY A 317 16.43 31.57 4.82
C GLY A 317 16.88 30.88 6.12
N LYS A 318 17.96 31.33 6.78
CA LYS A 318 18.47 30.78 8.06
C LYS A 318 18.53 29.22 8.11
N GLY A 319 18.77 28.57 6.97
CA GLY A 319 18.83 27.10 6.88
C GLY A 319 17.49 26.37 7.00
N THR A 320 16.35 27.06 6.89
CA THR A 320 15.01 26.43 6.99
C THR A 320 14.28 26.44 5.65
N VAL A 321 13.65 25.31 5.31
CA VAL A 321 12.81 25.17 4.11
C VAL A 321 11.53 26.00 4.32
N LYS A 322 11.37 27.10 3.56
CA LYS A 322 10.25 28.05 3.76
C LYS A 322 8.87 27.44 3.45
N SER A 323 8.79 26.48 2.53
CA SER A 323 7.60 25.67 2.26
C SER A 323 7.93 24.49 1.34
N VAL A 324 7.35 23.32 1.61
CA VAL A 324 7.31 22.19 0.67
C VAL A 324 5.84 21.92 0.36
N THR A 325 5.49 21.75 -0.91
CA THR A 325 4.13 21.39 -1.34
C THR A 325 4.22 20.10 -2.13
N VAL A 326 3.52 19.06 -1.69
CA VAL A 326 3.47 17.74 -2.36
C VAL A 326 2.00 17.44 -2.66
N ASN A 327 1.69 17.11 -3.92
CA ASN A 327 0.32 16.86 -4.39
C ASN A 327 -0.70 17.99 -4.09
N GLY A 328 -0.22 19.24 -4.06
CA GLY A 328 -1.07 20.42 -3.79
C GLY A 328 -1.27 20.74 -2.31
N GLU A 329 -0.80 19.88 -1.39
CA GLU A 329 -0.85 20.14 0.05
C GLU A 329 0.49 20.63 0.59
N LYS A 330 0.42 21.68 1.41
CA LYS A 330 1.59 22.30 2.04
C LYS A 330 2.05 21.44 3.22
N GLN A 331 3.24 20.87 3.13
CA GLN A 331 3.87 20.09 4.18
C GLN A 331 4.47 21.03 5.24
N THR A 332 4.24 20.71 6.51
CA THR A 332 4.73 21.49 7.65
C THR A 332 5.98 20.82 8.22
N PRO A 333 7.14 21.51 8.26
CA PRO A 333 8.35 20.96 8.86
C PRO A 333 8.19 20.66 10.36
N ASP A 334 8.94 19.69 10.88
CA ASP A 334 8.99 19.40 12.31
C ASP A 334 9.84 20.42 13.10
N ALA A 335 9.95 20.23 14.42
CA ALA A 335 10.70 21.10 15.31
C ALA A 335 12.21 21.15 15.03
N ALA A 336 12.74 20.22 14.24
CA ALA A 336 14.13 20.18 13.77
C ALA A 336 14.28 20.69 12.32
N GLY A 337 13.19 21.08 11.66
CA GLY A 337 13.17 21.57 10.28
C GLY A 337 13.10 20.48 9.21
N ASN A 338 12.89 19.21 9.60
CA ASN A 338 12.75 18.11 8.65
C ASN A 338 11.35 18.09 8.04
N VAL A 339 11.28 17.74 6.75
CA VAL A 339 10.03 17.52 6.04
C VAL A 339 9.98 16.06 5.63
N ASN A 340 9.11 15.28 6.26
CA ASN A 340 8.86 13.91 5.86
C ASN A 340 7.97 13.90 4.61
N VAL A 341 8.57 13.60 3.47
CA VAL A 341 7.85 13.41 2.21
C VAL A 341 7.69 11.91 1.99
N ASN A 342 6.48 11.39 2.17
CA ASN A 342 6.16 10.05 1.74
C ASN A 342 6.00 10.07 0.21
N VAL A 343 6.93 9.42 -0.50
CA VAL A 343 6.76 9.10 -1.91
C VAL A 343 5.88 7.85 -1.96
N ASP A 344 4.68 8.00 -2.51
CA ASP A 344 3.79 6.88 -2.69
C ASP A 344 4.39 5.90 -3.72
N ILE A 345 4.78 4.72 -3.25
CA ILE A 345 5.13 3.61 -4.13
C ILE A 345 3.85 3.18 -4.84
N LEU A 346 3.87 3.17 -6.17
CA LEU A 346 2.76 2.63 -6.95
C LEU A 346 2.80 1.11 -6.83
N GLU A 347 2.09 0.56 -5.84
CA GLU A 347 1.90 -0.88 -5.78
C GLU A 347 0.95 -1.31 -6.90
N VAL A 348 1.37 -2.30 -7.69
CA VAL A 348 0.50 -2.97 -8.66
C VAL A 348 -0.53 -3.73 -7.84
N ASP A 349 -1.75 -3.19 -7.81
CA ASP A 349 -2.91 -3.90 -7.29
C ASP A 349 -3.08 -5.20 -8.09
N GLU A 350 -2.81 -6.34 -7.45
CA GLU A 350 -2.93 -7.67 -8.04
C GLU A 350 -4.40 -8.10 -8.22
N THR A 351 -5.35 -7.31 -7.71
CA THR A 351 -6.77 -7.65 -7.79
C THR A 351 -7.37 -7.26 -9.15
N LEU A 352 -7.92 -8.25 -9.86
CA LEU A 352 -8.75 -8.01 -11.04
C LEU A 352 -10.09 -7.42 -10.59
N SER A 353 -10.20 -6.09 -10.60
CA SER A 353 -11.38 -5.35 -10.18
C SER A 353 -11.82 -4.32 -11.21
N LEU A 354 -13.14 -4.15 -11.39
CA LEU A 354 -13.74 -3.08 -12.21
C LEU A 354 -13.44 -1.68 -11.65
N ASP A 355 -13.16 -1.60 -10.35
CA ASP A 355 -12.87 -0.35 -9.65
C ASP A 355 -11.36 -0.10 -9.53
N SER A 356 -10.53 -0.94 -10.14
CA SER A 356 -9.08 -0.75 -10.12
C SER A 356 -8.71 0.52 -10.90
N THR A 357 -7.86 1.36 -10.29
CA THR A 357 -7.27 2.55 -10.92
C THR A 357 -5.83 2.31 -11.37
N ASN A 358 -5.40 1.05 -11.42
CA ASN A 358 -4.06 0.64 -11.82
C ASN A 358 -3.80 1.01 -13.31
N PRO A 359 -2.60 1.52 -13.67
CA PRO A 359 -2.24 1.78 -15.07
C PRO A 359 -2.26 0.54 -15.98
N VAL A 360 -2.26 -0.69 -15.44
CA VAL A 360 -2.20 -1.97 -16.18
C VAL A 360 -3.58 -2.45 -16.71
N GLU A 361 -4.55 -1.55 -16.90
CA GLU A 361 -5.88 -1.89 -17.49
C GLU A 361 -6.67 -3.03 -16.81
N ASN A 362 -6.41 -3.35 -15.52
CA ASN A 362 -7.15 -4.40 -14.78
C ASN A 362 -8.68 -4.24 -14.87
N LYS A 363 -9.17 -3.00 -14.95
CA LYS A 363 -10.58 -2.69 -15.18
C LYS A 363 -11.10 -3.18 -16.54
N VAL A 364 -10.36 -2.93 -17.62
CA VAL A 364 -10.73 -3.34 -18.99
C VAL A 364 -10.70 -4.86 -19.09
N VAL A 365 -9.64 -5.49 -18.56
CA VAL A 365 -9.50 -6.94 -18.49
C VAL A 365 -10.66 -7.58 -17.72
N THR A 366 -11.01 -7.03 -16.56
CA THR A 366 -12.14 -7.52 -15.76
C THR A 366 -13.47 -7.37 -16.51
N ALA A 367 -13.69 -6.25 -17.20
CA ALA A 367 -14.89 -6.03 -18.01
C ALA A 367 -15.01 -7.06 -19.15
N ARG A 368 -13.92 -7.33 -19.87
CA ARG A 368 -13.88 -8.34 -20.93
C ARG A 368 -14.11 -9.76 -20.41
N PHE A 369 -13.56 -10.12 -19.25
CA PHE A 369 -13.86 -11.40 -18.61
C PHE A 369 -15.35 -11.53 -18.30
N ASN A 370 -15.99 -10.48 -17.78
CA ASN A 370 -17.43 -10.50 -17.52
C ASN A 370 -18.25 -10.67 -18.82
N GLU A 371 -17.85 -10.05 -19.93
CA GLU A 371 -18.50 -10.23 -21.23
C GLU A 371 -18.38 -11.67 -21.75
N VAL A 372 -17.19 -12.27 -21.63
CA VAL A 372 -16.93 -13.67 -22.02
C VAL A 372 -17.73 -14.62 -21.13
N ASP A 373 -17.71 -14.43 -19.81
CA ASP A 373 -18.46 -15.25 -18.87
C ASP A 373 -19.96 -15.18 -19.11
N ALA A 374 -20.49 -14.00 -19.44
CA ALA A 374 -21.90 -13.82 -19.79
C ALA A 374 -22.30 -14.59 -21.06
N SER A 375 -21.35 -14.81 -21.98
CA SER A 375 -21.57 -15.46 -23.28
C SER A 375 -21.16 -16.94 -23.31
N THR A 376 -20.57 -17.46 -22.23
CA THR A 376 -20.06 -18.84 -22.16
C THR A 376 -21.15 -19.79 -21.70
N LEU A 377 -21.41 -20.84 -22.48
CA LEU A 377 -22.35 -21.91 -22.12
C LEU A 377 -21.87 -22.64 -20.86
N PHE A 378 -22.73 -22.72 -19.86
CA PHE A 378 -22.45 -23.38 -18.59
C PHE A 378 -23.38 -24.56 -18.30
N ASN A 379 -24.67 -24.40 -18.60
CA ASN A 379 -25.69 -25.40 -18.30
C ASN A 379 -26.75 -25.45 -19.40
N VAL A 380 -27.39 -26.60 -19.57
CA VAL A 380 -28.57 -26.78 -20.41
C VAL A 380 -29.70 -27.24 -19.50
N ASN A 381 -30.78 -26.48 -19.44
CA ASN A 381 -31.96 -26.79 -18.64
C ASN A 381 -33.12 -27.17 -19.56
N ALA A 382 -33.79 -28.27 -19.25
CA ALA A 382 -34.94 -28.76 -20.00
C ALA A 382 -36.20 -28.63 -19.13
N GLU A 383 -37.18 -27.85 -19.58
CA GLU A 383 -38.44 -27.66 -18.88
C GLU A 383 -39.62 -27.96 -19.78
N VAL A 384 -40.57 -28.74 -19.28
CA VAL A 384 -41.82 -29.03 -20.00
C VAL A 384 -42.77 -27.84 -19.82
N SER A 385 -43.40 -27.41 -20.91
CA SER A 385 -44.40 -26.34 -20.90
C SER A 385 -45.56 -26.66 -19.96
N GLU A 386 -46.27 -25.63 -19.49
CA GLU A 386 -47.41 -25.82 -18.57
C GLU A 386 -48.52 -26.69 -19.16
N ASP A 387 -48.69 -26.66 -20.48
CA ASP A 387 -49.66 -27.46 -21.22
C ASP A 387 -49.09 -28.82 -21.70
N GLU A 388 -47.85 -29.14 -21.32
CA GLU A 388 -47.10 -30.35 -21.70
C GLU A 388 -46.97 -30.58 -23.22
N THR A 389 -47.18 -29.54 -24.03
CA THR A 389 -47.11 -29.61 -25.49
C THR A 389 -45.73 -29.32 -26.06
N SER A 390 -44.80 -28.77 -25.27
CA SER A 390 -43.43 -28.50 -25.69
C SER A 390 -42.42 -28.67 -24.55
N VAL A 391 -41.15 -28.85 -24.91
CA VAL A 391 -40.01 -28.86 -24.01
C VAL A 391 -39.11 -27.69 -24.37
N ARG A 392 -38.97 -26.73 -23.46
CA ARG A 392 -38.02 -25.63 -23.57
C ARG A 392 -36.64 -26.10 -23.14
N LEU A 393 -35.69 -26.10 -24.08
CA LEU A 393 -34.27 -26.23 -23.78
C LEU A 393 -33.68 -24.83 -23.67
N SER A 394 -33.29 -24.43 -22.46
CA SER A 394 -32.60 -23.16 -22.19
C SER A 394 -31.11 -23.40 -21.95
N PHE A 395 -30.29 -22.65 -22.68
CA PHE A 395 -28.84 -22.65 -22.59
C PHE A 395 -28.44 -21.49 -21.69
N GLN A 396 -27.87 -21.80 -20.53
CA GLN A 396 -27.62 -20.83 -19.48
C GLN A 396 -26.11 -20.63 -19.27
N ASN A 397 -25.72 -19.41 -18.95
CA ASN A 397 -24.36 -19.08 -18.54
C ASN A 397 -24.14 -19.37 -17.03
N LYS A 398 -22.97 -19.02 -16.51
CA LYS A 398 -22.57 -19.30 -15.12
C LYS A 398 -23.46 -18.60 -14.08
N SER A 399 -24.08 -17.46 -14.42
CA SER A 399 -25.01 -16.76 -13.53
C SER A 399 -26.45 -17.29 -13.62
N GLY A 400 -26.69 -18.32 -14.44
CA GLY A 400 -28.02 -18.88 -14.69
C GLY A 400 -28.85 -18.08 -15.70
N ALA A 401 -28.29 -17.00 -16.28
CA ALA A 401 -28.99 -16.23 -17.29
C ALA A 401 -29.07 -17.01 -18.61
N GLU A 402 -30.22 -16.97 -19.27
CA GLU A 402 -30.44 -17.59 -20.57
C GLU A 402 -29.61 -16.88 -21.64
N ILE A 403 -28.67 -17.60 -22.25
CA ILE A 403 -27.93 -17.17 -23.44
C ILE A 403 -28.84 -17.30 -24.67
N THR A 404 -29.56 -18.41 -24.76
CA THR A 404 -30.53 -18.73 -25.81
C THR A 404 -31.44 -19.87 -25.35
N ALA A 405 -32.59 -20.04 -26.01
CA ALA A 405 -33.48 -21.19 -25.78
C ALA A 405 -34.16 -21.65 -27.07
N VAL A 406 -34.66 -22.88 -27.05
CA VAL A 406 -35.49 -23.46 -28.11
C VAL A 406 -36.65 -24.23 -27.49
N ASP A 407 -37.86 -24.03 -28.02
CA ASP A 407 -39.03 -24.83 -27.67
C ASP A 407 -39.17 -25.98 -28.68
N ILE A 408 -39.11 -27.22 -28.19
CA ILE A 408 -39.27 -28.43 -28.99
C ILE A 408 -40.69 -28.96 -28.78
N PRO A 409 -41.51 -29.15 -29.83
CA PRO A 409 -42.82 -29.76 -29.68
C PRO A 409 -42.72 -31.16 -29.05
N ALA A 410 -43.46 -31.40 -27.96
CA ALA A 410 -43.59 -32.72 -27.36
C ALA A 410 -44.43 -33.58 -28.32
N GLY A 411 -43.84 -34.64 -28.87
CA GLY A 411 -44.51 -35.46 -29.87
C GLY A 411 -45.80 -36.10 -29.35
N SER A 412 -46.94 -35.82 -29.98
CA SER A 412 -48.22 -36.48 -29.74
C SER A 412 -48.27 -37.88 -30.38
N GLY A 413 -47.36 -38.76 -29.96
CA GLY A 413 -47.30 -40.14 -30.42
C GLY A 413 -48.21 -41.04 -29.59
N GLY A 414 -49.36 -41.43 -30.14
CA GLY A 414 -50.26 -42.41 -29.54
C GLY A 414 -49.57 -43.73 -29.20
N GLY A 415 -49.31 -43.96 -27.92
CA GLY A 415 -48.80 -45.20 -27.34
C GLY A 415 -49.07 -45.17 -25.84
N SER A 416 -49.85 -46.11 -25.35
CA SER A 416 -50.48 -46.13 -24.02
C SER A 416 -49.53 -46.43 -22.86
N GLY A 417 -48.48 -45.65 -22.68
CA GLY A 417 -47.63 -45.69 -21.48
C GLY A 417 -47.24 -44.28 -21.06
N GLU A 418 -47.70 -43.84 -19.88
CA GLU A 418 -47.24 -42.61 -19.23
C GLU A 418 -45.71 -42.64 -19.09
N THR A 419 -45.00 -41.88 -19.91
CA THR A 419 -43.58 -41.64 -19.71
C THR A 419 -43.41 -40.58 -18.63
N VAL A 420 -43.17 -41.03 -17.39
CA VAL A 420 -42.84 -40.18 -16.26
C VAL A 420 -41.41 -39.65 -16.45
N ALA A 421 -41.28 -38.35 -16.72
CA ALA A 421 -39.97 -37.70 -16.86
C ALA A 421 -39.46 -37.22 -15.49
N THR A 422 -38.14 -37.21 -15.31
CA THR A 422 -37.49 -36.84 -14.05
C THR A 422 -36.33 -35.87 -14.27
N LYS A 423 -35.95 -35.11 -13.25
CA LYS A 423 -34.80 -34.20 -13.26
C LYS A 423 -34.08 -34.16 -11.92
N ILE A 424 -32.83 -33.73 -11.93
CA ILE A 424 -32.11 -33.29 -10.72
C ILE A 424 -32.40 -31.80 -10.47
N ALA A 425 -32.98 -31.49 -9.31
CA ALA A 425 -33.01 -30.14 -8.75
C ALA A 425 -31.79 -29.95 -7.84
N LEU A 426 -30.85 -29.09 -8.27
CA LEU A 426 -29.61 -28.80 -7.56
C LEU A 426 -29.44 -27.29 -7.46
N ASN A 427 -29.16 -26.78 -6.26
CA ASN A 427 -28.85 -25.37 -6.02
C ASN A 427 -27.60 -25.23 -5.17
N ALA A 428 -26.84 -24.15 -5.37
CA ALA A 428 -25.66 -23.79 -4.60
C ALA A 428 -25.66 -22.28 -4.33
N ALA A 429 -25.45 -21.89 -3.08
CA ALA A 429 -25.38 -20.50 -2.66
C ALA A 429 -24.32 -20.32 -1.59
N VAL A 430 -23.83 -19.09 -1.44
CA VAL A 430 -22.96 -18.69 -0.34
C VAL A 430 -23.66 -17.65 0.50
N ASP A 431 -23.40 -17.66 1.81
CA ASP A 431 -23.90 -16.65 2.74
C ASP A 431 -23.31 -15.25 2.46
N ASN A 432 -22.04 -15.20 2.05
CA ASN A 432 -21.32 -13.99 1.71
C ASN A 432 -20.63 -14.15 0.34
N ALA A 433 -21.18 -13.50 -0.68
CA ALA A 433 -20.64 -13.54 -2.04
C ALA A 433 -19.43 -12.62 -2.24
N ILE A 434 -19.29 -11.57 -1.42
CA ILE A 434 -18.14 -10.66 -1.43
C ILE A 434 -17.66 -10.46 0.00
N ILE A 435 -16.38 -10.69 0.25
CA ILE A 435 -15.76 -10.56 1.57
C ILE A 435 -14.43 -9.82 1.50
N LYS A 436 -14.01 -9.24 2.62
CA LYS A 436 -12.63 -8.77 2.82
C LYS A 436 -11.69 -9.98 2.96
N GLU A 437 -10.43 -9.83 2.56
CA GLU A 437 -9.36 -10.78 2.88
C GLU A 437 -9.34 -11.16 4.38
N GLY A 438 -9.25 -12.46 4.65
CA GLY A 438 -9.37 -13.02 6.01
C GLY A 438 -10.81 -13.17 6.52
N GLY A 439 -11.82 -12.76 5.74
CA GLY A 439 -13.23 -13.03 6.02
C GLY A 439 -13.63 -14.49 5.78
N ASN A 440 -14.85 -14.84 6.19
CA ASN A 440 -15.38 -16.19 6.14
C ASN A 440 -16.57 -16.27 5.18
N ALA A 441 -16.74 -17.41 4.52
CA ALA A 441 -17.93 -17.71 3.74
C ALA A 441 -18.28 -19.20 3.84
N ARG A 442 -19.56 -19.52 3.76
CA ARG A 442 -20.08 -20.87 3.82
C ARG A 442 -20.89 -21.19 2.57
N LEU A 443 -20.58 -22.32 1.95
CA LEU A 443 -21.38 -22.89 0.88
C LEU A 443 -22.56 -23.64 1.50
N THR A 444 -23.77 -23.36 0.99
CA THR A 444 -24.96 -24.18 1.19
C THR A 444 -25.42 -24.72 -0.15
N TYR A 445 -25.53 -26.03 -0.28
CA TYR A 445 -26.08 -26.67 -1.49
C TYR A 445 -27.22 -27.62 -1.16
N THR A 446 -28.20 -27.68 -2.06
CA THR A 446 -29.40 -28.52 -1.91
C THR A 446 -29.52 -29.47 -3.08
N TYR A 447 -29.96 -30.69 -2.81
CA TYR A 447 -30.17 -31.74 -3.81
C TYR A 447 -31.56 -32.36 -3.65
N ASP A 448 -32.23 -32.60 -4.78
CA ASP A 448 -33.43 -33.43 -4.90
C ASP A 448 -33.50 -34.03 -6.33
N HIS A 449 -34.05 -35.22 -6.48
CA HIS A 449 -34.38 -35.81 -7.78
C HIS A 449 -35.90 -35.92 -7.90
N GLN A 450 -36.48 -35.19 -8.85
CA GLN A 450 -37.91 -34.87 -8.89
C GLN A 450 -38.59 -35.36 -10.17
N TYR A 451 -39.89 -35.66 -10.07
CA TYR A 451 -40.75 -35.84 -11.23
C TYR A 451 -41.01 -34.49 -11.93
N THR A 452 -41.03 -34.48 -13.27
CA THR A 452 -41.21 -33.25 -14.07
C THR A 452 -42.58 -33.12 -14.73
N THR A 453 -43.35 -34.20 -14.77
CA THR A 453 -44.66 -34.30 -15.45
C THR A 453 -45.67 -35.04 -14.59
N GLY A 454 -46.96 -34.90 -14.90
CA GLY A 454 -48.06 -35.59 -14.21
C GLY A 454 -48.38 -35.07 -12.80
N ASP A 455 -49.23 -35.80 -12.08
CA ASP A 455 -49.76 -35.41 -10.76
C ASP A 455 -48.68 -35.31 -9.67
N GLU A 456 -47.55 -36.00 -9.83
CA GLU A 456 -46.41 -36.01 -8.90
C GLU A 456 -45.35 -34.94 -9.25
N LYS A 457 -45.62 -34.03 -10.20
CA LYS A 457 -44.68 -33.00 -10.63
C LYS A 457 -44.12 -32.21 -9.44
N GLY A 458 -42.78 -32.19 -9.33
CA GLY A 458 -42.05 -31.53 -8.25
C GLY A 458 -41.82 -32.40 -7.00
N GLU A 459 -42.51 -33.54 -6.88
CA GLU A 459 -42.29 -34.48 -5.80
C GLU A 459 -40.98 -35.27 -5.97
N SER A 460 -40.39 -35.65 -4.85
CA SER A 460 -39.12 -36.38 -4.83
C SER A 460 -39.33 -37.85 -5.19
N THR A 461 -38.51 -38.34 -6.11
CA THR A 461 -38.39 -39.76 -6.45
C THR A 461 -37.68 -40.59 -5.37
N GLY A 462 -37.01 -39.94 -4.41
CA GLY A 462 -36.16 -40.60 -3.40
C GLY A 462 -34.81 -41.10 -3.92
N GLN A 463 -34.50 -40.86 -5.20
CA GLN A 463 -33.24 -41.27 -5.81
C GLN A 463 -32.05 -40.50 -5.17
N LYS A 464 -30.95 -41.22 -4.91
CA LYS A 464 -29.72 -40.66 -4.34
C LYS A 464 -28.70 -40.30 -5.41
N ALA A 465 -27.77 -39.38 -5.15
CA ALA A 465 -26.71 -39.00 -6.08
C ALA A 465 -25.30 -39.16 -5.50
N ASP A 466 -24.33 -39.29 -6.40
CA ASP A 466 -22.95 -38.90 -6.13
C ASP A 466 -22.84 -37.37 -6.32
N ILE A 467 -22.43 -36.65 -5.28
CA ILE A 467 -22.22 -35.20 -5.31
C ILE A 467 -20.74 -34.88 -5.22
N THR A 468 -20.22 -34.15 -6.20
CA THR A 468 -18.85 -33.64 -6.21
C THR A 468 -18.85 -32.13 -6.01
N VAL A 469 -18.21 -31.67 -4.94
CA VAL A 469 -17.93 -30.24 -4.70
C VAL A 469 -16.50 -29.95 -5.14
N THR A 470 -16.31 -28.94 -5.99
CA THR A 470 -14.99 -28.51 -6.46
C THR A 470 -14.83 -27.01 -6.26
N ILE A 471 -13.77 -26.61 -5.55
CA ILE A 471 -13.39 -25.22 -5.33
C ILE A 471 -12.17 -24.92 -6.19
N ARG A 472 -12.27 -23.88 -7.03
CA ARG A 472 -11.21 -23.49 -7.95
C ARG A 472 -10.84 -22.03 -7.75
N ARG A 473 -9.55 -21.74 -7.82
CA ARG A 473 -9.05 -20.39 -8.02
C ARG A 473 -8.37 -20.34 -9.37
N GLY A 474 -9.08 -19.76 -10.32
CA GLY A 474 -8.70 -19.83 -11.71
C GLY A 474 -8.60 -21.25 -12.25
N THR A 475 -7.41 -21.65 -12.68
CA THR A 475 -7.16 -23.02 -13.20
C THR A 475 -6.76 -24.00 -12.10
N THR A 476 -6.48 -23.52 -10.88
CA THR A 476 -6.02 -24.36 -9.77
C THR A 476 -7.22 -24.87 -9.00
N THR A 477 -7.33 -26.19 -8.83
CA THR A 477 -8.32 -26.79 -7.94
C THR A 477 -7.75 -26.80 -6.52
N MET A 478 -8.38 -26.06 -5.61
CA MET A 478 -7.98 -25.96 -4.21
C MET A 478 -8.56 -27.10 -3.38
N TYR A 479 -9.76 -27.54 -3.76
CA TYR A 479 -10.51 -28.60 -3.09
C TYR A 479 -11.35 -29.36 -4.10
N SER A 480 -11.43 -30.68 -3.96
CA SER A 480 -12.40 -31.49 -4.69
C SER A 480 -12.73 -32.71 -3.86
N GLN A 481 -14.01 -32.93 -3.58
CA GLN A 481 -14.50 -34.09 -2.85
C GLN A 481 -15.79 -34.59 -3.46
N THR A 482 -15.87 -35.91 -3.64
CA THR A 482 -17.10 -36.61 -3.99
C THR A 482 -17.66 -37.31 -2.75
N VAL A 483 -18.94 -37.08 -2.47
CA VAL A 483 -19.73 -37.80 -1.48
C VAL A 483 -20.76 -38.64 -2.22
N SER A 484 -20.75 -39.95 -1.99
CA SER A 484 -21.69 -40.88 -2.60
C SER A 484 -22.94 -41.08 -1.76
N ASP A 485 -24.00 -41.59 -2.40
CA ASP A 485 -25.28 -41.94 -1.76
C ASP A 485 -25.98 -40.76 -1.02
N VAL A 486 -25.82 -39.56 -1.55
CA VAL A 486 -26.42 -38.34 -1.00
C VAL A 486 -27.92 -38.34 -1.25
N SER A 487 -28.70 -38.18 -0.18
CA SER A 487 -30.16 -38.14 -0.23
C SER A 487 -30.67 -36.71 -0.41
N LYS A 488 -31.97 -36.55 -0.68
CA LYS A 488 -32.61 -35.22 -0.68
C LYS A 488 -32.28 -34.46 0.60
N GLY A 489 -31.83 -33.22 0.48
CA GLY A 489 -31.48 -32.41 1.66
C GLY A 489 -30.70 -31.14 1.34
N SER A 490 -30.29 -30.47 2.42
CA SER A 490 -29.41 -29.30 2.42
C SER A 490 -28.11 -29.65 3.13
N TYR A 491 -26.99 -29.19 2.57
CA TYR A 491 -25.65 -29.53 3.01
C TYR A 491 -24.80 -28.27 3.06
N GLU A 492 -23.86 -28.22 4.00
CA GLU A 492 -22.99 -27.07 4.22
C GLU A 492 -21.51 -27.44 4.14
N LEU A 493 -20.69 -26.51 3.65
CA LEU A 493 -19.23 -26.60 3.64
C LEU A 493 -18.64 -25.22 3.98
N ASP A 494 -17.77 -25.17 4.99
CA ASP A 494 -16.99 -23.97 5.29
C ASP A 494 -15.93 -23.76 4.20
N LEU A 495 -15.96 -22.58 3.57
CA LEU A 495 -15.04 -22.23 2.49
C LEU A 495 -13.79 -21.50 3.00
N SER A 496 -13.78 -21.03 4.24
CA SER A 496 -12.85 -19.98 4.71
C SER A 496 -11.37 -20.32 4.50
N SER A 497 -10.95 -21.57 4.67
CA SER A 497 -9.57 -22.02 4.44
C SER A 497 -9.13 -22.05 2.97
N TYR A 498 -10.06 -21.92 2.03
CA TYR A 498 -9.82 -21.98 0.59
C TYR A 498 -9.91 -20.61 -0.10
N LEU A 499 -10.27 -19.56 0.65
CA LEU A 499 -10.49 -18.21 0.15
C LEU A 499 -9.19 -17.39 0.22
N LEU A 500 -8.82 -16.83 -0.92
CA LEU A 500 -7.68 -15.92 -1.08
C LEU A 500 -8.14 -14.77 -1.98
N VAL A 501 -7.42 -13.65 -1.93
CA VAL A 501 -7.75 -12.44 -2.72
C VAL A 501 -8.04 -12.78 -4.19
N GLY A 502 -9.13 -12.23 -4.71
CA GLY A 502 -9.68 -12.51 -6.04
C GLY A 502 -10.95 -13.37 -6.02
N ASN A 503 -11.32 -13.91 -7.18
CA ASN A 503 -12.51 -14.77 -7.31
C ASN A 503 -12.17 -16.23 -7.05
N THR A 504 -12.97 -16.87 -6.20
CA THR A 504 -12.98 -18.31 -5.99
C THR A 504 -14.29 -18.88 -6.53
N ASP A 505 -14.17 -19.82 -7.45
CA ASP A 505 -15.27 -20.48 -8.15
C ASP A 505 -15.63 -21.79 -7.44
N ILE A 506 -16.91 -22.03 -7.18
CA ILE A 506 -17.41 -23.22 -6.50
C ILE A 506 -18.41 -23.94 -7.42
N TYR A 507 -18.11 -25.20 -7.72
CA TYR A 507 -18.96 -26.08 -8.52
C TYR A 507 -19.51 -27.19 -7.64
N VAL A 508 -20.82 -27.44 -7.74
CA VAL A 508 -21.48 -28.59 -7.15
C VAL A 508 -22.07 -29.40 -8.29
N VAL A 509 -21.63 -30.65 -8.45
CA VAL A 509 -22.11 -31.56 -9.50
C VAL A 509 -22.79 -32.74 -8.85
N ALA A 510 -24.05 -32.98 -9.19
CA ALA A 510 -24.77 -34.18 -8.79
C ALA A 510 -24.96 -35.11 -9.99
N THR A 511 -24.59 -36.38 -9.82
CA THR A 511 -24.81 -37.43 -10.80
C THR A 511 -25.62 -38.54 -10.17
N THR A 512 -26.70 -38.96 -10.83
CA THR A 512 -27.50 -40.12 -10.44
C THR A 512 -27.91 -40.94 -11.64
N THR A 513 -28.56 -42.09 -11.41
CA THR A 513 -29.21 -42.89 -12.44
C THR A 513 -30.71 -42.74 -12.30
N ASP A 514 -31.37 -42.31 -13.37
CA ASP A 514 -32.83 -42.18 -13.45
C ASP A 514 -33.48 -43.56 -13.23
N PRO A 515 -34.35 -43.72 -12.23
CA PRO A 515 -34.96 -45.00 -11.88
C PRO A 515 -35.94 -45.50 -12.96
N THR A 516 -36.49 -44.61 -13.79
CA THR A 516 -37.48 -44.91 -14.83
C THR A 516 -36.80 -45.31 -16.13
N THR A 517 -35.70 -44.63 -16.50
CA THR A 517 -35.02 -44.85 -17.79
C THR A 517 -33.73 -45.66 -17.68
N GLY A 518 -33.16 -45.81 -16.48
CA GLY A 518 -31.87 -46.47 -16.25
C GLY A 518 -30.66 -45.68 -16.78
N LYS A 519 -30.87 -44.45 -17.28
CA LYS A 519 -29.80 -43.59 -17.81
C LYS A 519 -29.20 -42.73 -16.71
N LYS A 520 -27.91 -42.39 -16.86
CA LYS A 520 -27.27 -41.40 -15.99
C LYS A 520 -27.85 -40.01 -16.26
N GLN A 521 -28.13 -39.28 -15.19
CA GLN A 521 -28.44 -37.86 -15.20
C GLN A 521 -27.36 -37.12 -14.42
N THR A 522 -26.91 -35.99 -14.95
CA THR A 522 -25.94 -35.11 -14.28
C THR A 522 -26.46 -33.69 -14.30
N ARG A 523 -26.30 -32.98 -13.18
CA ARG A 523 -26.66 -31.57 -13.03
C ARG A 523 -25.56 -30.85 -12.27
N GLN A 524 -25.28 -29.62 -12.69
CA GLN A 524 -24.29 -28.77 -12.05
C GLN A 524 -24.94 -27.47 -11.56
N ALA A 525 -24.51 -27.03 -10.37
CA ALA A 525 -24.80 -25.73 -9.79
C ALA A 525 -23.48 -24.98 -9.56
N PHE A 526 -23.55 -23.65 -9.55
CA PHE A 526 -22.40 -22.77 -9.45
C PHE A 526 -22.65 -21.65 -8.45
N THR A 527 -21.61 -21.29 -7.71
CA THR A 527 -21.55 -20.07 -6.93
C THR A 527 -20.10 -19.61 -6.82
N SER A 528 -19.87 -18.39 -6.34
CA SER A 528 -18.53 -17.81 -6.24
C SER A 528 -18.42 -16.90 -5.05
N VAL A 529 -17.21 -16.79 -4.50
CA VAL A 529 -16.86 -15.80 -3.49
C VAL A 529 -15.77 -14.89 -4.04
N LYS A 530 -16.02 -13.57 -4.02
CA LYS A 530 -15.02 -12.54 -4.34
C LYS A 530 -14.38 -12.05 -3.05
N VAL A 531 -13.08 -12.27 -2.91
CA VAL A 531 -12.28 -11.76 -1.80
C VAL A 531 -11.56 -10.50 -2.26
N VAL A 532 -11.73 -9.39 -1.53
CA VAL A 532 -11.11 -8.11 -1.85
C VAL A 532 -10.06 -7.73 -0.80
N SER A 533 -8.96 -7.13 -1.25
CA SER A 533 -7.99 -6.52 -0.36
C SER A 533 -8.58 -5.22 0.21
N LEU A 534 -8.64 -5.14 1.54
CA LEU A 534 -8.93 -3.91 2.26
C LEU A 534 -8.27 -4.00 3.62
N SER A 535 -7.21 -3.23 3.84
CA SER A 535 -6.51 -3.22 5.12
C SER A 535 -6.17 -1.81 5.58
N LEU A 536 -6.15 -1.60 6.90
CA LEU A 536 -5.71 -0.35 7.51
C LEU A 536 -4.68 -0.64 8.59
N THR A 537 -3.58 0.09 8.56
CA THR A 537 -2.54 0.03 9.59
C THR A 537 -2.15 1.44 10.03
N SER A 538 -1.45 1.55 11.15
CA SER A 538 -0.90 2.81 11.64
C SER A 538 0.50 2.60 12.18
N SER A 539 1.38 3.55 11.88
CA SER A 539 2.75 3.63 12.41
C SER A 539 2.85 4.54 13.64
N TYR A 540 1.72 4.90 14.26
CA TYR A 540 1.71 5.81 15.39
C TYR A 540 2.57 5.28 16.56
N ASN A 541 3.48 6.12 17.05
CA ASN A 541 4.34 5.78 18.17
C ASN A 541 3.67 6.10 19.50
N LEU A 542 3.13 5.06 20.15
CA LEU A 542 2.43 5.17 21.43
C LEU A 542 3.28 5.78 22.56
N ALA A 543 4.61 5.67 22.50
CA ALA A 543 5.51 6.23 23.51
C ALA A 543 5.93 7.69 23.24
N GLY A 544 5.69 8.21 22.03
CA GLY A 544 6.27 9.48 21.56
C GLY A 544 5.99 10.66 22.49
N ALA A 545 4.72 10.90 22.81
CA ALA A 545 4.33 11.97 23.74
C ALA A 545 4.49 11.60 25.21
N ILE A 546 4.61 10.30 25.53
CA ILE A 546 4.69 9.83 26.91
C ILE A 546 6.03 10.16 27.55
N ALA A 547 7.10 10.20 26.77
CA ALA A 547 8.42 10.62 27.23
C ALA A 547 8.38 12.01 27.91
N THR A 548 7.59 12.94 27.37
CA THR A 548 7.42 14.32 27.84
C THR A 548 6.21 14.54 28.76
N GLY A 549 5.45 13.48 29.08
CA GLY A 549 4.27 13.57 29.96
C GLY A 549 2.95 13.91 29.25
N GLY A 550 2.88 13.73 27.93
CA GLY A 550 1.71 13.93 27.10
C GLY A 550 1.78 15.19 26.24
N TYR A 551 0.82 15.33 25.34
CA TYR A 551 0.71 16.47 24.43
C TYR A 551 0.29 17.75 25.17
N THR A 552 0.95 18.86 24.85
CA THR A 552 0.68 20.22 25.32
C THR A 552 -0.09 21.00 24.26
N LEU A 553 -0.59 22.21 24.59
CA LEU A 553 -1.30 23.06 23.63
C LEU A 553 -0.41 23.58 22.48
N ALA A 554 0.91 23.48 22.60
CA ALA A 554 1.85 23.87 21.56
C ALA A 554 2.07 22.78 20.50
N ASP A 555 1.64 21.54 20.79
CA ASP A 555 1.90 20.40 19.93
C ASP A 555 0.85 20.26 18.81
N THR A 556 1.23 19.55 17.75
CA THR A 556 0.32 19.03 16.73
C THR A 556 0.37 17.50 16.79
N ILE A 557 -0.79 16.85 16.85
CA ILE A 557 -0.87 15.40 17.00
C ILE A 557 -1.13 14.78 15.63
N ASN A 558 -0.14 14.08 15.10
CA ASN A 558 -0.26 13.39 13.82
C ASN A 558 -0.59 11.91 14.06
N ILE A 559 -1.69 11.44 13.50
CA ILE A 559 -2.13 10.05 13.53
C ILE A 559 -1.92 9.47 12.13
N PRO A 560 -0.73 8.87 11.85
CA PRO A 560 -0.43 8.31 10.54
C PRO A 560 -1.23 7.03 10.31
N TYR A 561 -1.59 6.77 9.06
CA TYR A 561 -2.21 5.53 8.63
C TYR A 561 -1.70 5.11 7.25
N ALA A 562 -1.78 3.81 6.96
CA ALA A 562 -1.62 3.26 5.62
C ALA A 562 -2.86 2.42 5.30
N VAL A 563 -3.56 2.80 4.24
CA VAL A 563 -4.75 2.10 3.73
C VAL A 563 -4.41 1.39 2.43
N ASN A 564 -4.78 0.11 2.32
CA ASN A 564 -4.64 -0.67 1.10
C ASN A 564 -6.02 -1.15 0.63
N GLY A 565 -6.26 -1.17 -0.67
CA GLY A 565 -7.40 -1.80 -1.33
C GLY A 565 -7.69 -1.23 -2.70
N ALA A 566 -8.50 -1.92 -3.50
CA ALA A 566 -8.96 -1.46 -4.83
C ALA A 566 -10.13 -0.45 -4.72
N GLY A 567 -10.41 0.35 -5.75
CA GLY A 567 -11.61 1.22 -5.78
C GLY A 567 -11.53 2.53 -4.99
N THR A 568 -12.65 3.01 -4.43
CA THR A 568 -12.67 4.18 -3.53
C THR A 568 -12.76 3.71 -2.08
N LYS A 569 -11.85 4.19 -1.23
CA LYS A 569 -11.84 3.95 0.21
C LYS A 569 -12.09 5.27 0.94
N VAL A 570 -12.79 5.21 2.05
CA VAL A 570 -12.98 6.34 2.96
C VAL A 570 -12.40 5.99 4.31
N VAL A 571 -11.27 6.60 4.66
CA VAL A 571 -10.67 6.44 6.00
C VAL A 571 -11.32 7.48 6.92
N THR A 572 -11.97 7.03 7.99
CA THR A 572 -12.69 7.89 8.93
C THR A 572 -12.02 7.85 10.30
N LEU A 573 -11.81 9.02 10.89
CA LEU A 573 -11.28 9.20 12.25
C LEU A 573 -12.42 9.42 13.25
N TYR A 574 -12.33 8.76 14.40
CA TYR A 574 -13.18 8.95 15.57
C TYR A 574 -12.31 9.43 16.73
N LEU A 575 -12.73 10.49 17.39
CA LEU A 575 -12.10 11.02 18.60
C LEU A 575 -13.09 10.91 19.75
N ASN A 576 -12.70 10.22 20.84
CA ASN A 576 -13.55 9.95 22.00
C ASN A 576 -14.93 9.40 21.60
N GLY A 577 -14.93 8.44 20.66
CA GLY A 577 -16.14 7.80 20.13
C GLY A 577 -16.98 8.64 19.16
N GLN A 578 -16.57 9.89 18.88
CA GLN A 578 -17.28 10.79 17.98
C GLN A 578 -16.56 10.91 16.64
N GLN A 579 -17.28 10.69 15.55
CA GLN A 579 -16.74 10.86 14.19
C GLN A 579 -16.24 12.29 13.97
N GLN A 580 -15.06 12.42 13.37
CA GLN A 580 -14.41 13.68 13.04
C GLN A 580 -14.25 13.80 11.52
N ASN A 581 -13.00 13.86 11.05
CA ASN A 581 -12.65 13.97 9.65
C ASN A 581 -12.66 12.61 8.96
N ALA A 582 -12.85 12.64 7.65
CA ALA A 582 -12.66 11.50 6.78
C ALA A 582 -11.82 11.91 5.56
N HIS A 583 -10.96 11.01 5.09
CA HIS A 583 -10.20 11.17 3.86
C HIS A 583 -10.72 10.17 2.83
N THR A 584 -10.97 10.63 1.61
CA THR A 584 -11.38 9.79 0.49
C THR A 584 -10.16 9.49 -0.39
N ILE A 585 -9.85 8.21 -0.56
CA ILE A 585 -8.75 7.70 -1.37
C ILE A 585 -9.34 6.96 -2.56
N THR A 586 -9.13 7.49 -3.77
CA THR A 586 -9.62 6.87 -5.02
C THR A 586 -8.57 5.98 -5.68
N ARG A 587 -7.32 6.05 -5.23
CA ARG A 587 -6.22 5.26 -5.80
C ARG A 587 -6.24 3.84 -5.25
N SER A 588 -5.95 2.87 -6.11
CA SER A 588 -5.77 1.45 -5.75
C SER A 588 -4.37 1.17 -5.18
N GLY A 589 -4.24 0.13 -4.37
CA GLY A 589 -2.99 -0.23 -3.67
C GLY A 589 -2.81 0.52 -2.36
N THR A 590 -1.60 0.45 -1.78
CA THR A 590 -1.29 1.09 -0.49
C THR A 590 -1.13 2.61 -0.66
N THR A 591 -1.87 3.38 0.14
CA THR A 591 -1.77 4.85 0.25
C THR A 591 -1.53 5.24 1.69
N ASN A 592 -0.50 6.07 1.90
CA ASN A 592 -0.19 6.61 3.21
C ASN A 592 -0.92 7.94 3.42
N GLY A 593 -1.32 8.21 4.66
CA GLY A 593 -1.89 9.49 5.06
C GLY A 593 -1.73 9.74 6.54
N SER A 594 -2.19 10.90 7.01
CA SER A 594 -2.21 11.23 8.43
C SER A 594 -3.38 12.15 8.73
N PHE A 595 -4.05 11.92 9.86
CA PHE A 595 -4.92 12.94 10.45
C PHE A 595 -4.11 13.86 11.35
N SER A 596 -4.45 15.15 11.34
CA SER A 596 -3.92 16.11 12.29
C SER A 596 -5.00 16.45 13.33
N LEU A 597 -4.67 16.26 14.60
CA LEU A 597 -5.50 16.59 15.74
C LEU A 597 -4.87 17.75 16.51
N SER A 598 -5.69 18.74 16.85
CA SER A 598 -5.27 19.81 17.76
C SER A 598 -5.43 19.35 19.21
N PRO A 599 -4.45 19.54 20.08
CA PRO A 599 -4.61 19.31 21.52
C PRO A 599 -5.78 20.09 22.13
N SER A 600 -6.25 21.16 21.50
CA SER A 600 -7.44 21.91 21.93
C SER A 600 -8.74 21.11 21.87
N SER A 601 -8.86 20.10 20.99
CA SER A 601 -10.04 19.24 20.90
C SER A 601 -10.03 18.08 21.90
N LEU A 602 -8.95 17.93 22.67
CA LEU A 602 -8.77 16.85 23.64
C LEU A 602 -9.15 17.28 25.07
N VAL A 603 -9.66 16.34 25.85
CA VAL A 603 -9.81 16.50 27.30
C VAL A 603 -8.47 16.28 28.01
N THR A 604 -8.21 16.96 29.12
CA THR A 604 -6.99 16.70 29.93
C THR A 604 -6.98 15.25 30.40
N GLY A 605 -5.85 14.55 30.22
CA GLY A 605 -5.73 13.12 30.52
C GLY A 605 -5.93 12.23 29.27
N ARG A 606 -6.54 11.06 29.48
CA ARG A 606 -6.73 10.03 28.44
C ARG A 606 -7.78 10.48 27.41
N ASN A 607 -7.44 10.33 26.14
CA ASN A 607 -8.36 10.44 25.00
C ASN A 607 -8.18 9.21 24.11
N THR A 608 -9.22 8.85 23.36
CA THR A 608 -9.19 7.69 22.47
C THR A 608 -9.34 8.16 21.03
N VAL A 609 -8.52 7.59 20.15
CA VAL A 609 -8.57 7.80 18.71
C VAL A 609 -8.85 6.46 18.07
N GLN A 610 -9.78 6.39 17.13
CA GLN A 610 -10.02 5.20 16.35
C GLN A 610 -10.13 5.54 14.86
N MET A 611 -9.57 4.69 14.00
CA MET A 611 -9.69 4.85 12.55
C MET A 611 -10.22 3.58 11.92
N VAL A 612 -11.02 3.70 10.86
CA VAL A 612 -11.43 2.57 10.00
C VAL A 612 -11.53 3.05 8.56
N ALA A 613 -11.18 2.20 7.61
CA ALA A 613 -11.40 2.43 6.19
C ALA A 613 -12.65 1.67 5.73
N GLU A 614 -13.54 2.36 5.03
CA GLU A 614 -14.74 1.78 4.44
C GLU A 614 -14.62 1.78 2.91
N MET A 615 -15.10 0.73 2.27
CA MET A 615 -15.13 0.58 0.82
C MET A 615 -16.47 0.02 0.39
N GLU A 616 -17.14 0.71 -0.52
CA GLU A 616 -18.37 0.21 -1.15
C GLU A 616 -18.01 -0.91 -2.12
N ALA A 617 -18.36 -2.15 -1.76
CA ALA A 617 -18.06 -3.34 -2.55
C ALA A 617 -19.22 -3.70 -3.51
N SER A 618 -20.44 -3.28 -3.18
CA SER A 618 -21.62 -3.27 -4.03
C SER A 618 -22.63 -2.25 -3.49
N ALA A 619 -23.73 -1.99 -4.21
CA ALA A 619 -24.74 -1.01 -3.81
C ALA A 619 -25.31 -1.23 -2.39
N ASP A 620 -25.33 -2.48 -1.92
CA ASP A 620 -25.88 -2.86 -0.61
C ASP A 620 -24.82 -3.39 0.36
N LEU A 621 -23.52 -3.29 0.03
CA LEU A 621 -22.43 -3.83 0.85
C LEU A 621 -21.26 -2.84 0.99
N VAL A 622 -21.02 -2.41 2.23
CA VAL A 622 -19.82 -1.66 2.61
C VAL A 622 -18.92 -2.57 3.45
N LEU A 623 -17.71 -2.80 2.94
CA LEU A 623 -16.68 -3.53 3.67
C LEU A 623 -15.87 -2.58 4.54
N LYS A 624 -15.43 -3.10 5.69
CA LYS A 624 -14.59 -2.38 6.65
C LYS A 624 -13.20 -3.00 6.71
N SER A 625 -12.18 -2.17 6.75
CA SER A 625 -10.83 -2.60 7.12
C SER A 625 -10.77 -2.99 8.59
N GLU A 626 -9.58 -3.35 9.06
CA GLU A 626 -9.28 -3.28 10.48
C GLU A 626 -9.61 -1.88 11.02
N SER A 627 -10.10 -1.79 12.25
CA SER A 627 -10.10 -0.51 12.96
C SER A 627 -8.90 -0.42 13.89
N ILE A 628 -8.23 0.73 13.88
CA ILE A 628 -7.04 0.97 14.71
C ILE A 628 -7.42 1.88 15.85
N TYR A 629 -7.45 1.33 17.06
CA TYR A 629 -7.72 2.03 18.31
C TYR A 629 -6.42 2.45 18.98
N ILE A 630 -6.33 3.70 19.43
CA ILE A 630 -5.14 4.33 20.01
C ILE A 630 -5.56 5.20 21.19
N ASP A 631 -4.93 4.99 22.35
CA ASP A 631 -5.04 5.93 23.47
C ASP A 631 -3.93 6.99 23.40
N ILE A 632 -4.30 8.25 23.56
CA ILE A 632 -3.36 9.38 23.62
C ILE A 632 -3.52 10.17 24.94
N LEU A 633 -2.41 10.71 25.43
CA LEU A 633 -2.37 11.50 26.66
C LEU A 633 -2.25 13.00 26.35
N LYS A 634 -3.22 13.79 26.84
CA LYS A 634 -3.07 15.24 26.95
C LYS A 634 -2.53 15.62 28.32
N SER A 635 -1.46 16.41 28.32
CA SER A 635 -0.82 16.95 29.52
C SER A 635 -1.73 17.90 30.31
N GLY A 636 -1.36 18.15 31.57
CA GLY A 636 -2.10 19.05 32.48
C GLY A 636 -2.73 18.36 33.69
N GLY A 637 -2.65 17.03 33.77
CA GLY A 637 -3.04 16.23 34.93
C GLY A 637 -1.84 15.64 35.67
N SER A 638 -2.05 15.20 36.92
CA SER A 638 -1.07 14.45 37.72
C SER A 638 -1.41 12.96 37.86
N ALA A 639 -2.51 12.51 37.25
CA ALA A 639 -2.89 11.11 37.26
C ALA A 639 -1.94 10.28 36.38
N PRO A 640 -1.58 9.06 36.79
CA PRO A 640 -0.92 8.11 35.90
C PRO A 640 -1.77 7.84 34.65
N PHE A 641 -1.14 7.35 33.59
CA PHE A 641 -1.79 7.03 32.32
C PHE A 641 -1.40 5.62 31.87
N ILE A 642 -2.38 4.92 31.31
CA ILE A 642 -2.20 3.69 30.57
C ILE A 642 -2.85 3.92 29.21
N GLY A 643 -2.11 3.65 28.15
CA GLY A 643 -2.62 3.73 26.79
C GLY A 643 -2.33 2.46 26.02
N THR A 644 -3.20 2.11 25.09
CA THR A 644 -3.06 0.95 24.21
C THR A 644 -3.10 1.36 22.75
N MET A 645 -2.58 0.47 21.90
CA MET A 645 -2.82 0.47 20.47
C MET A 645 -3.26 -0.94 20.07
N ILE A 646 -4.49 -1.04 19.56
CA ILE A 646 -5.17 -2.31 19.26
C ILE A 646 -5.71 -2.25 17.84
N SER A 647 -5.53 -3.33 17.08
CA SER A 647 -6.15 -3.52 15.77
C SER A 647 -7.32 -4.49 15.92
N PHE A 648 -8.51 -4.08 15.45
CA PHE A 648 -9.72 -4.91 15.45
C PHE A 648 -10.01 -5.39 14.03
N PRO A 649 -9.87 -6.70 13.73
CA PRO A 649 -9.99 -7.24 12.37
C PRO A 649 -11.32 -6.96 11.67
N ASP A 650 -12.40 -6.84 12.45
CA ASP A 650 -13.78 -6.67 11.98
C ASP A 650 -14.17 -5.21 11.72
N GLY A 651 -13.28 -4.26 12.04
CA GLY A 651 -13.54 -2.84 11.80
C GLY A 651 -14.56 -2.21 12.75
N ARG A 652 -14.87 -2.84 13.89
CA ARG A 652 -15.80 -2.26 14.89
C ARG A 652 -15.30 -0.90 15.38
N ILE A 653 -16.23 0.02 15.65
CA ILE A 653 -15.94 1.33 16.23
C ILE A 653 -16.61 1.41 17.60
N PHE A 654 -15.84 1.82 18.61
CA PHE A 654 -16.36 2.08 19.95
C PHE A 654 -16.83 3.53 20.03
N THR A 655 -18.09 3.73 20.40
CA THR A 655 -18.71 5.06 20.47
C THR A 655 -18.90 5.47 21.92
N GLU A 656 -20.00 5.07 22.56
CA GLU A 656 -20.27 5.39 23.96
C GLU A 656 -19.33 4.64 24.92
N ASP A 657 -18.89 3.45 24.54
CA ASP A 657 -18.00 2.55 25.29
C ASP A 657 -16.52 2.72 24.90
N HIS A 658 -16.16 3.82 24.23
CA HIS A 658 -14.82 4.06 23.70
C HIS A 658 -13.68 3.95 24.73
N LEU A 659 -13.96 4.05 26.04
CA LEU A 659 -12.96 3.90 27.10
C LEU A 659 -12.70 2.45 27.51
N VAL A 660 -13.51 1.48 27.07
CA VAL A 660 -13.46 0.08 27.51
C VAL A 660 -13.43 -0.85 26.29
N PRO A 661 -12.27 -0.98 25.61
CA PRO A 661 -12.19 -1.80 24.40
C PRO A 661 -12.54 -3.27 24.69
N ARG A 662 -13.24 -3.90 23.74
CA ARG A 662 -13.67 -5.31 23.80
C ARG A 662 -13.03 -6.11 22.66
N LEU A 663 -12.10 -6.99 23.02
CA LEU A 663 -11.35 -7.83 22.10
C LEU A 663 -12.03 -9.20 21.96
N GLU A 664 -11.77 -9.87 20.84
CA GLU A 664 -12.23 -11.24 20.58
C GLU A 664 -11.02 -12.17 20.38
N ALA A 665 -11.15 -13.41 20.83
CA ALA A 665 -10.18 -14.47 20.59
C ALA A 665 -10.87 -15.84 20.60
N GLY A 666 -10.38 -16.80 19.82
CA GLY A 666 -10.70 -18.20 20.05
C GLY A 666 -10.03 -18.73 21.32
N GLN A 667 -10.60 -19.77 21.92
CA GLN A 667 -9.89 -20.55 22.93
C GLN A 667 -8.52 -20.98 22.40
N TYR A 668 -7.49 -20.83 23.24
CA TYR A 668 -6.08 -21.09 22.96
C TYR A 668 -5.42 -20.14 21.95
N GLU A 669 -6.17 -19.23 21.35
CA GLU A 669 -5.60 -18.18 20.49
C GLU A 669 -4.90 -17.10 21.32
N GLN A 670 -3.89 -16.50 20.72
CA GLN A 670 -3.12 -15.45 21.37
C GLN A 670 -3.80 -14.10 21.16
N VAL A 671 -4.15 -13.44 22.26
CA VAL A 671 -4.42 -11.99 22.28
C VAL A 671 -3.10 -11.25 22.33
N LYS A 672 -2.91 -10.27 21.45
CA LYS A 672 -1.71 -9.45 21.37
C LYS A 672 -2.04 -8.00 21.04
N PHE A 673 -1.50 -7.06 21.81
CA PHE A 673 -1.59 -5.62 21.51
C PHE A 673 -0.46 -4.83 22.16
N ASN A 674 -0.26 -3.58 21.71
CA ASN A 674 0.76 -2.69 22.26
C ASN A 674 0.18 -1.81 23.37
N PHE A 675 0.97 -1.50 24.39
CA PHE A 675 0.58 -0.62 25.47
C PHE A 675 1.74 0.21 26.00
N VAL A 676 1.43 1.30 26.72
CA VAL A 676 2.39 2.16 27.42
C VAL A 676 1.83 2.51 28.79
N ALA A 677 2.71 2.75 29.75
CA ALA A 677 2.33 3.28 31.06
C ALA A 677 3.18 4.50 31.42
N TYR A 678 2.56 5.46 32.07
CA TYR A 678 3.18 6.68 32.58
C TYR A 678 2.72 6.91 34.00
N ASP A 679 3.68 7.04 34.92
CA ASP A 679 3.42 7.55 36.26
C ASP A 679 4.29 8.80 36.45
N PRO A 680 3.69 9.99 36.70
CA PRO A 680 4.47 11.20 36.93
C PRO A 680 5.29 11.11 38.23
N ALA A 681 4.92 10.25 39.18
CA ALA A 681 5.59 10.08 40.46
C ALA A 681 6.63 8.94 40.48
N ALA A 682 6.63 8.05 39.48
CA ALA A 682 7.51 6.89 39.43
C ALA A 682 8.00 6.58 38.00
N THR A 683 9.29 6.30 37.83
CA THR A 683 9.85 5.84 36.55
C THR A 683 10.90 4.77 36.82
N PRO A 684 10.72 3.52 36.33
CA PRO A 684 9.60 3.02 35.53
C PRO A 684 8.25 3.00 36.28
N ALA A 685 7.13 2.99 35.55
CA ALA A 685 5.80 2.89 36.13
C ALA A 685 5.49 1.44 36.53
N LYS A 686 4.83 1.23 37.69
CA LYS A 686 4.38 -0.11 38.09
C LYS A 686 2.98 -0.37 37.54
N VAL A 687 2.84 -1.43 36.73
CA VAL A 687 1.56 -1.89 36.15
C VAL A 687 1.15 -3.22 36.78
N ASP A 688 0.00 -3.23 37.43
CA ASP A 688 -0.64 -4.46 37.92
C ASP A 688 -1.71 -4.91 36.92
N VAL A 689 -1.71 -6.20 36.57
CA VAL A 689 -2.72 -6.83 35.69
C VAL A 689 -3.70 -7.61 36.54
N TYR A 690 -4.99 -7.41 36.30
CA TYR A 690 -6.08 -8.12 36.94
C TYR A 690 -6.89 -8.89 35.90
N ARG A 691 -7.31 -10.09 36.27
CA ARG A 691 -8.26 -10.94 35.56
C ARG A 691 -9.39 -11.28 36.53
N ASP A 692 -10.64 -10.98 36.16
CA ASP A 692 -11.85 -11.24 36.95
C ASP A 692 -11.74 -10.74 38.40
N GLY A 693 -11.12 -9.56 38.56
CA GLY A 693 -10.87 -8.92 39.86
C GLY A 693 -9.65 -9.44 40.63
N VAL A 694 -9.01 -10.53 40.19
CA VAL A 694 -7.83 -11.11 40.82
C VAL A 694 -6.57 -10.57 40.16
N LYS A 695 -5.60 -10.08 40.95
CA LYS A 695 -4.31 -9.62 40.43
C LYS A 695 -3.50 -10.84 39.96
N THR A 696 -3.19 -10.90 38.67
CA THR A 696 -2.44 -12.01 38.05
C THR A 696 -0.97 -11.66 37.82
N GLN A 697 -0.64 -10.38 37.56
CA GLN A 697 0.73 -9.96 37.28
C GLN A 697 1.05 -8.59 37.88
N SER A 698 2.35 -8.34 38.08
CA SER A 698 2.89 -7.02 38.40
C SER A 698 4.18 -6.81 37.60
N VAL A 699 4.24 -5.73 36.81
CA VAL A 699 5.32 -5.48 35.85
C VAL A 699 5.81 -4.04 35.97
N SER A 700 7.13 -3.85 35.85
CA SER A 700 7.77 -2.54 35.81
C SER A 700 7.92 -2.07 34.35
N VAL A 701 7.20 -1.02 33.96
CA VAL A 701 7.06 -0.56 32.58
C VAL A 701 7.79 0.76 32.36
N ALA A 702 8.80 0.76 31.51
CA ALA A 702 9.49 1.97 31.10
C ALA A 702 8.57 2.87 30.24
N ARG A 703 8.95 4.14 30.02
CA ARG A 703 8.23 5.07 29.12
C ARG A 703 8.45 4.74 27.65
N THR A 704 8.34 3.47 27.29
CA THR A 704 8.48 2.93 25.94
C THR A 704 7.33 1.96 25.68
N THR A 705 6.97 1.77 24.41
CA THR A 705 5.91 0.85 24.00
C THR A 705 6.28 -0.58 24.42
N GLN A 706 5.36 -1.23 25.11
CA GLN A 706 5.41 -2.64 25.49
C GLN A 706 4.38 -3.43 24.68
N THR A 707 4.54 -4.74 24.62
CA THR A 707 3.56 -5.64 23.99
C THR A 707 2.97 -6.55 25.05
N TYR A 708 1.64 -6.55 25.17
CA TYR A 708 0.91 -7.54 25.94
C TYR A 708 0.62 -8.76 25.07
N THR A 709 0.81 -9.95 25.62
CA THR A 709 0.44 -11.23 24.98
C THR A 709 -0.14 -12.18 26.01
N ASN A 710 -1.27 -12.81 25.70
CA ASN A 710 -1.85 -13.85 26.55
C ASN A 710 -2.67 -14.85 25.72
N ARG A 711 -2.95 -16.04 26.29
CA ARG A 711 -3.84 -17.05 25.73
C ARG A 711 -4.89 -17.43 26.77
N PHE A 712 -6.12 -17.66 26.32
CA PHE A 712 -7.24 -17.99 27.19
C PHE A 712 -7.71 -19.41 26.94
N THR A 713 -7.85 -20.19 28.02
CA THR A 713 -8.27 -21.59 27.95
C THR A 713 -9.76 -21.78 28.23
N GLU A 714 -10.39 -20.80 28.88
CA GLU A 714 -11.81 -20.83 29.24
C GLU A 714 -12.59 -19.95 28.26
N GLN A 715 -13.75 -20.43 27.83
CA GLN A 715 -14.66 -19.65 26.99
C GLN A 715 -15.46 -18.63 27.80
N GLY A 716 -16.00 -17.64 27.10
CA GLY A 716 -16.86 -16.60 27.68
C GLY A 716 -16.14 -15.26 27.78
N GLU A 717 -16.83 -14.32 28.42
CA GLU A 717 -16.31 -12.97 28.64
C GLU A 717 -15.35 -12.96 29.85
N ILE A 718 -14.16 -12.39 29.65
CA ILE A 718 -13.13 -12.26 30.68
C ILE A 718 -12.89 -10.78 30.98
N ASN A 719 -12.98 -10.43 32.26
CA ASN A 719 -12.83 -9.05 32.73
C ASN A 719 -11.36 -8.76 33.00
N MET A 720 -10.74 -7.94 32.17
CA MET A 720 -9.34 -7.56 32.32
C MET A 720 -9.21 -6.12 32.81
N LYS A 721 -8.17 -5.86 33.60
CA LYS A 721 -7.82 -4.50 34.02
C LYS A 721 -6.32 -4.33 34.19
N PHE A 722 -5.76 -3.28 33.58
CA PHE A 722 -4.43 -2.79 33.95
C PHE A 722 -4.56 -1.65 34.96
N LYS A 723 -3.62 -1.57 35.90
CA LYS A 723 -3.63 -0.54 36.94
C LYS A 723 -2.25 0.03 37.18
N THR A 724 -2.14 1.35 37.18
CA THR A 724 -0.91 2.10 37.50
C THR A 724 -1.27 3.21 38.47
N GLY A 725 -0.71 3.17 39.68
CA GLY A 725 -1.06 4.10 40.76
C GLY A 725 -2.58 4.15 40.99
N ALA A 726 -3.18 5.33 40.81
CA ALA A 726 -4.62 5.54 40.96
C ALA A 726 -5.44 5.26 39.67
N THR A 727 -4.79 5.06 38.53
CA THR A 727 -5.46 4.91 37.23
C THR A 727 -5.74 3.45 36.93
N GLU A 728 -6.98 3.18 36.50
CA GLU A 728 -7.46 1.87 36.08
C GLU A 728 -7.83 1.91 34.59
N TYR A 729 -7.42 0.87 33.86
CA TYR A 729 -7.69 0.67 32.44
C TYR A 729 -8.45 -0.66 32.27
N PRO A 730 -9.79 -0.63 32.25
CA PRO A 730 -10.60 -1.82 32.03
C PRO A 730 -10.69 -2.18 30.54
N PHE A 731 -10.74 -3.47 30.24
CA PHE A 731 -11.03 -4.00 28.90
C PHE A 731 -11.59 -5.41 28.99
N TYR A 732 -12.28 -5.87 27.96
CA TYR A 732 -12.91 -7.20 27.93
C TYR A 732 -12.30 -8.07 26.84
N ILE A 733 -12.32 -9.37 27.06
CA ILE A 733 -11.94 -10.38 26.07
C ILE A 733 -13.06 -11.41 25.96
N ASP A 734 -13.72 -11.45 24.81
CA ASP A 734 -14.70 -12.46 24.47
C ASP A 734 -14.00 -13.68 23.86
N VAL A 735 -14.05 -14.81 24.57
CA VAL A 735 -13.39 -16.04 24.15
C VAL A 735 -14.40 -17.03 23.56
N THR A 736 -14.29 -17.33 22.27
CA THR A 736 -15.15 -18.30 21.58
C THR A 736 -14.65 -19.74 21.76
N GLU A 737 -15.59 -20.69 21.85
CA GLU A 737 -15.29 -22.12 22.04
C GLU A 737 -14.44 -22.67 20.89
N SER A 738 -13.43 -23.48 21.21
CA SER A 738 -12.69 -24.24 20.20
C SER A 738 -13.42 -25.55 19.89
N GLY A 739 -13.41 -25.98 18.62
CA GLY A 739 -13.84 -27.33 18.23
C GLY A 739 -12.96 -28.47 18.78
N ILE A 740 -11.88 -28.12 19.49
CA ILE A 740 -10.99 -29.06 20.18
C ILE A 740 -11.38 -29.10 21.66
N ASP A 741 -12.00 -30.20 22.08
CA ASP A 741 -12.29 -30.43 23.49
C ASP A 741 -11.02 -30.93 24.22
N LEU A 742 -10.33 -30.01 24.90
CA LEU A 742 -9.20 -30.30 25.78
C LEU A 742 -9.67 -30.32 27.24
N GLN A 743 -10.46 -31.32 27.63
CA GLN A 743 -10.75 -31.52 29.06
C GLN A 743 -9.50 -32.04 29.77
N GLU A 744 -8.98 -31.29 30.73
CA GLU A 744 -8.00 -31.82 31.69
C GLU A 744 -8.67 -32.90 32.55
N THR A 745 -8.00 -34.06 32.71
CA THR A 745 -8.48 -35.10 33.63
C THR A 745 -8.39 -34.61 35.07
N THR A 746 -9.53 -34.34 35.71
CA THR A 746 -9.62 -33.82 37.09
C THR A 746 -9.71 -34.91 38.16
N ALA A 747 -9.79 -36.18 37.77
CA ALA A 747 -9.89 -37.30 38.70
C ALA A 747 -8.61 -37.43 39.57
N GLY A 748 -8.74 -37.09 40.87
CA GLY A 748 -7.63 -37.19 41.84
C GLY A 748 -6.73 -35.95 41.92
N LEU A 749 -7.08 -34.84 41.26
CA LEU A 749 -6.32 -33.60 41.35
C LEU A 749 -6.56 -32.92 42.71
N VAL A 750 -5.50 -32.75 43.51
CA VAL A 750 -5.56 -32.15 44.85
C VAL A 750 -5.18 -30.66 44.85
N LEU A 751 -4.42 -30.21 43.86
CA LEU A 751 -3.93 -28.84 43.72
C LEU A 751 -3.80 -28.51 42.23
N LYS A 752 -4.33 -27.37 41.80
CA LYS A 752 -4.17 -26.83 40.44
C LYS A 752 -3.31 -25.57 40.49
N LEU A 753 -2.09 -25.64 39.95
CA LEU A 753 -1.22 -24.47 39.78
C LEU A 753 -1.24 -24.08 38.30
N SER A 754 -1.73 -22.87 37.98
CA SER A 754 -1.85 -22.40 36.60
C SER A 754 -0.72 -21.44 36.25
N ALA A 755 0.02 -21.75 35.19
CA ALA A 755 1.00 -20.82 34.61
C ALA A 755 0.33 -19.76 33.72
N ALA A 756 -1.00 -19.86 33.51
CA ALA A 756 -1.73 -18.96 32.62
C ALA A 756 -1.65 -17.53 33.14
N GLY A 757 -1.07 -16.64 32.33
CA GLY A 757 -0.84 -15.26 32.71
C GLY A 757 0.37 -15.05 33.63
N ARG A 758 1.33 -15.97 33.69
CA ARG A 758 2.64 -15.74 34.33
C ARG A 758 3.74 -15.50 33.32
N SER A 759 4.80 -14.80 33.72
CA SER A 759 5.94 -14.46 32.85
C SER A 759 7.26 -14.64 33.58
N ASN A 760 8.31 -15.08 32.88
CA ASN A 760 9.68 -15.14 33.43
C ASN A 760 10.22 -13.76 33.85
N SER A 761 9.55 -12.68 33.44
CA SER A 761 9.89 -11.29 33.78
C SER A 761 9.06 -10.72 34.94
N GLU A 762 8.21 -11.52 35.59
CA GLU A 762 7.45 -11.08 36.75
C GLU A 762 8.36 -10.83 37.96
N SER A 763 7.92 -9.99 38.91
CA SER A 763 8.75 -9.58 40.03
C SER A 763 9.17 -10.73 40.96
N ASP A 764 8.40 -11.81 40.98
CA ASP A 764 8.66 -13.00 41.80
C ASP A 764 8.25 -14.29 41.04
N PRO A 765 9.10 -14.79 40.13
CA PRO A 765 8.77 -15.95 39.30
C PRO A 765 8.77 -17.28 40.07
N GLY A 766 9.23 -17.29 41.33
CA GLY A 766 9.34 -18.50 42.15
C GLY A 766 8.07 -18.83 42.94
N ALA A 767 7.25 -17.84 43.28
CA ALA A 767 6.08 -18.02 44.14
C ALA A 767 4.84 -18.45 43.35
N TRP A 768 4.07 -19.44 43.81
CA TRP A 768 2.82 -19.88 43.19
C TRP A 768 1.66 -19.84 44.18
N ASP A 769 0.53 -19.26 43.76
CA ASP A 769 -0.67 -19.11 44.57
C ASP A 769 -1.87 -19.84 43.95
N TYR A 770 -2.64 -20.56 44.77
CA TYR A 770 -3.97 -21.08 44.42
C TYR A 770 -4.89 -21.09 45.64
N GLY A 771 -5.89 -20.21 45.66
CA GLY A 771 -6.75 -19.99 46.83
C GLY A 771 -5.93 -19.49 48.03
N ASP A 772 -5.97 -20.21 49.14
CA ASP A 772 -5.21 -19.89 50.37
C ASP A 772 -3.81 -20.56 50.41
N ILE A 773 -3.40 -21.24 49.32
CA ILE A 773 -2.15 -22.00 49.26
C ILE A 773 -1.10 -21.17 48.52
N HIS A 774 0.02 -20.89 49.20
CA HIS A 774 1.22 -20.23 48.67
C HIS A 774 2.39 -21.24 48.70
N THR A 775 3.09 -21.42 47.58
CA THR A 775 4.20 -22.38 47.45
C THR A 775 5.45 -21.76 46.84
#